data_AF-A0AAV8E7D6-F1
#
_entry.id   AF-A0AAV8E7D6-F1
#
_cell.length_a   1.000
_cell.length_b   1.000
_cell.length_c   1.000
_cell.angle_alpha   90.00
_cell.angle_beta   90.00
_cell.angle_gamma   90.00
#
_symmetry.space_group_name_H-M   'P 1'
#
loop_
_entity.id
_entity.type
_entity.pdbx_description
1 polymer ?
#
loop_
_entity_poly.entity_id
_entity_poly.type
_entity_poly.pdbx_seq_one_letter_code
_entity_poly.pdbx_strand_id
1 'polypeptide(L)'
;MAISTPTYHPLHFSPTITTRRIHLHTIPFAPRKALLTTCARRTGKRRYPSEKKKLEKIKKELLKTEIRNREEGYWRLSKLSVPAHKDPGKDFIGVSLPLLEAIAKVLKFPVAPMLPEEAFTVVRKSFDARKVLKEPAFVYTVDMDVKKLLHLEPRTWDFISYLEPKLGFVEYREDENAPTDLVDILDKGKVKIDGSNPFNGFTYSEKRPRVAVVGSGPSGLFAALVLGEIGADVTLIERGQPVEQRGRDIGALVVRKILSSESNFCFGEGGAGTWSDGKLVTRIGRNSDSVQAVLKTLVQFGAPPNILVDGKPHLGTDKLVPLLRNFRHYLLDLGVDIKFNTRLDNLVVENGQVKGVVVSNAKNEPGCNSDQEKLLFDAVVLAVGHSARDVYSMLLQHNIEMVPKNFAVGLRIEHPQELINSIQYSELANEVQGGRGRIPVADYKVAKYVGGDEFNTESSFESGVENRSCYSFCMCPGGQVVLTSTNPSELCINGMSFSRRASKWANSALVVTVSSDEFDSFRSHGPLAGVEFQREFERRAAEMGGGNFVVPAQRVTDFLAETLSDTSLPASSYRLGVKASRLHNLFPAHITKALQYSIEMFDKELPGFITTDALLHGVETRTSSPVQISRQADTCESTSLKGLYPIGEGAGYAGGIVSAAVDGMFCGFALAKELSLYRGDVELVLRKAQKQTGFVKY
;
A
#
# COMPACT_ATOMS: atom_id res chain seq x y z
N MET A 1 12.26 -49.15 53.94
CA MET A 1 13.21 -50.21 54.37
C MET A 1 13.05 -51.39 53.44
N ALA A 2 14.19 -51.92 52.97
CA ALA A 2 14.36 -52.83 51.85
C ALA A 2 13.82 -54.26 52.08
N ILE A 3 13.68 -55.03 50.98
CA ILE A 3 13.83 -56.50 50.79
C ILE A 3 13.50 -56.73 49.29
N SER A 4 14.49 -56.79 48.38
CA SER A 4 15.30 -57.93 47.90
C SER A 4 14.73 -58.69 46.68
N THR A 5 15.59 -58.79 45.66
CA THR A 5 15.51 -59.46 44.34
C THR A 5 15.38 -61.01 44.40
N PRO A 6 15.06 -61.74 43.31
CA PRO A 6 16.11 -62.18 42.34
C PRO A 6 15.71 -62.24 40.85
N THR A 7 16.75 -62.30 40.02
CA THR A 7 16.88 -62.36 38.55
C THR A 7 16.60 -63.73 37.91
N TYR A 8 16.18 -63.78 36.63
CA TYR A 8 16.58 -64.79 35.62
C TYR A 8 16.34 -64.29 34.18
N HIS A 9 17.17 -64.76 33.23
CA HIS A 9 17.44 -64.22 31.87
C HIS A 9 16.82 -65.12 30.75
N PRO A 10 16.99 -64.86 29.43
CA PRO A 10 15.92 -64.55 28.46
C PRO A 10 15.64 -65.64 27.39
N LEU A 11 14.52 -65.54 26.66
CA LEU A 11 14.29 -66.24 25.38
C LEU A 11 13.49 -65.39 24.37
N HIS A 12 14.04 -65.29 23.16
CA HIS A 12 13.43 -64.77 21.93
C HIS A 12 12.30 -65.69 21.42
N PHE A 13 11.22 -65.13 20.85
CA PHE A 13 10.45 -65.77 19.77
C PHE A 13 9.61 -64.77 18.95
N SER A 14 9.74 -64.85 17.63
CA SER A 14 8.81 -64.32 16.62
C SER A 14 7.52 -65.15 16.58
N PRO A 15 6.42 -64.63 15.99
CA PRO A 15 5.69 -65.49 15.04
C PRO A 15 5.10 -64.78 13.81
N THR A 16 5.20 -65.51 12.70
CA THR A 16 4.39 -65.48 11.47
C THR A 16 2.93 -65.89 11.72
N ILE A 17 1.95 -65.24 11.07
CA ILE A 17 0.65 -65.85 10.72
C ILE A 17 0.21 -65.45 9.30
N THR A 18 -0.31 -66.46 8.63
CA THR A 18 -0.64 -66.69 7.22
C THR A 18 -1.97 -66.09 6.76
N THR A 19 -2.08 -66.02 5.45
CA THR A 19 -3.11 -65.47 4.57
C THR A 19 -4.46 -66.20 4.55
N ARG A 20 -5.56 -65.45 4.35
CA ARG A 20 -6.76 -65.89 3.62
C ARG A 20 -7.25 -64.77 2.68
N ARG A 21 -7.40 -65.13 1.40
CA ARG A 21 -7.92 -64.31 0.30
C ARG A 21 -9.43 -64.15 0.38
N ILE A 22 -9.93 -62.95 0.10
CA ILE A 22 -11.26 -62.73 -0.49
C ILE A 22 -11.05 -61.85 -1.74
N HIS A 23 -11.59 -62.33 -2.87
CA HIS A 23 -11.52 -61.69 -4.19
C HIS A 23 -12.41 -60.44 -4.24
N LEU A 24 -11.84 -59.32 -4.68
CA LEU A 24 -12.59 -58.17 -5.20
C LEU A 24 -12.13 -57.89 -6.63
N HIS A 25 -13.11 -57.80 -7.51
CA HIS A 25 -12.97 -57.55 -8.95
C HIS A 25 -12.22 -56.25 -9.24
N THR A 26 -11.10 -56.36 -9.96
CA THR A 26 -10.38 -55.23 -10.55
C THR A 26 -10.98 -54.86 -11.91
N ILE A 27 -11.53 -53.66 -12.01
CA ILE A 27 -11.82 -52.96 -13.27
C ILE A 27 -10.52 -52.27 -13.71
N PRO A 28 -10.06 -52.39 -14.97
CA PRO A 28 -8.82 -51.77 -15.41
C PRO A 28 -9.01 -50.26 -15.63
N PHE A 29 -8.41 -49.45 -14.76
CA PHE A 29 -8.25 -48.01 -15.02
C PHE A 29 -7.13 -47.79 -16.03
N ALA A 30 -7.47 -47.23 -17.18
CA ALA A 30 -6.52 -46.77 -18.19
C ALA A 30 -5.59 -45.69 -17.62
N PRO A 31 -4.30 -45.67 -18.00
CA PRO A 31 -3.34 -44.70 -17.49
C PRO A 31 -3.71 -43.30 -18.03
N ARG A 32 -4.15 -42.41 -17.14
CA ARG A 32 -4.20 -40.97 -17.45
C ARG A 32 -2.76 -40.50 -17.69
N LYS A 33 -2.45 -40.15 -18.94
CA LYS A 33 -1.24 -39.42 -19.32
C LYS A 33 -1.05 -38.25 -18.35
N ALA A 34 -0.02 -38.33 -17.52
CA ALA A 34 0.49 -37.20 -16.78
C ALA A 34 0.97 -36.18 -17.81
N LEU A 35 0.22 -35.10 -17.98
CA LEU A 35 0.72 -33.90 -18.65
C LEU A 35 1.83 -33.34 -17.75
N LEU A 36 3.07 -33.67 -18.11
CA LEU A 36 4.25 -32.93 -17.68
C LEU A 36 4.08 -31.47 -18.10
N THR A 37 3.50 -30.67 -17.21
CA THR A 37 3.54 -29.21 -17.32
C THR A 37 4.96 -28.77 -17.04
N THR A 38 5.76 -28.67 -18.08
CA THR A 38 7.05 -27.98 -18.04
C THR A 38 6.78 -26.51 -17.66
N CYS A 39 7.06 -26.17 -16.41
CA CYS A 39 7.00 -24.79 -15.93
C CYS A 39 8.10 -24.00 -16.63
N ALA A 40 7.71 -23.22 -17.64
CA ALA A 40 8.61 -22.31 -18.32
C ALA A 40 9.18 -21.28 -17.33
N ARG A 41 10.51 -21.19 -17.25
CA ARG A 41 11.26 -20.07 -16.65
C ARG A 41 10.67 -18.74 -17.14
N ARG A 42 10.08 -17.95 -16.24
CA ARG A 42 9.46 -16.65 -16.58
C ARG A 42 10.36 -15.50 -16.14
N THR A 43 11.03 -14.90 -17.11
CA THR A 43 11.60 -13.56 -16.97
C THR A 43 10.46 -12.53 -16.98
N GLY A 44 10.49 -11.59 -16.03
CA GLY A 44 9.40 -10.66 -15.68
C GLY A 44 9.01 -9.61 -16.72
N LYS A 45 8.60 -10.02 -17.93
CA LYS A 45 8.05 -9.10 -18.95
C LYS A 45 6.82 -9.60 -19.72
N ARG A 46 6.21 -10.75 -19.37
CA ARG A 46 5.00 -11.24 -20.08
C ARG A 46 3.76 -11.15 -19.18
N ARG A 47 2.81 -10.29 -19.58
CA ARG A 47 1.44 -10.19 -19.02
C ARG A 47 0.71 -11.53 -19.12
N TYR A 48 -0.29 -11.76 -18.27
CA TYR A 48 -1.07 -13.00 -18.26
C TYR A 48 -1.68 -13.29 -19.65
N PRO A 49 -1.72 -14.56 -20.11
CA PRO A 49 -2.33 -14.90 -21.40
C PRO A 49 -3.80 -14.45 -21.51
N SER A 50 -4.55 -14.47 -20.41
CA SER A 50 -5.93 -13.98 -20.32
C SER A 50 -6.02 -12.45 -20.45
N GLU A 51 -5.11 -11.70 -19.82
CA GLU A 51 -5.02 -10.25 -19.97
C GLU A 51 -4.60 -9.84 -21.38
N LYS A 52 -3.67 -10.58 -22.00
CA LYS A 52 -3.25 -10.34 -23.39
C LYS A 52 -4.42 -10.52 -24.35
N LYS A 53 -5.22 -11.57 -24.17
CA LYS A 53 -6.42 -11.84 -24.97
C LYS A 53 -7.54 -10.81 -24.71
N LYS A 54 -7.71 -10.36 -23.46
CA LYS A 54 -8.63 -9.28 -23.07
C LYS A 54 -8.22 -7.94 -23.69
N LEU A 55 -6.93 -7.60 -23.66
CA LEU A 55 -6.35 -6.43 -24.31
C LEU A 55 -6.44 -6.49 -25.84
N GLU A 56 -6.23 -7.67 -26.44
CA GLU A 56 -6.41 -7.86 -27.88
C GLU A 56 -7.87 -7.68 -28.30
N LYS A 57 -8.83 -8.10 -27.46
CA LYS A 57 -10.26 -7.86 -27.65
C LYS A 57 -10.60 -6.37 -27.54
N ILE A 58 -10.14 -5.69 -26.48
CA ILE A 58 -10.29 -4.24 -26.29
C ILE A 58 -9.63 -3.47 -27.45
N LYS A 59 -8.44 -3.90 -27.90
CA LYS A 59 -7.73 -3.32 -29.04
C LYS A 59 -8.54 -3.48 -30.33
N LYS A 60 -9.16 -4.64 -30.56
CA LYS A 60 -10.06 -4.86 -31.71
C LYS A 60 -11.36 -4.05 -31.62
N GLU A 61 -11.90 -3.81 -30.43
CA GLU A 61 -13.11 -3.00 -30.23
C GLU A 61 -12.81 -1.49 -30.40
N LEU A 62 -11.71 -1.00 -29.82
CA LEU A 62 -11.26 0.40 -29.97
C LEU A 62 -10.87 0.74 -31.42
N LEU A 63 -10.18 -0.16 -32.13
CA LEU A 63 -9.85 0.03 -33.55
C LEU A 63 -11.06 -0.06 -34.48
N LYS A 64 -12.19 -0.62 -34.01
CA LYS A 64 -13.46 -0.72 -34.76
C LYS A 64 -14.39 0.46 -34.53
N THR A 65 -14.09 1.33 -33.58
CA THR A 65 -14.93 2.49 -33.30
C THR A 65 -14.57 3.56 -34.33
N GLU A 66 -15.40 3.74 -35.36
CA GLU A 66 -15.32 4.91 -36.23
C GLU A 66 -15.50 6.16 -35.35
N ILE A 67 -14.43 6.94 -35.18
CA ILE A 67 -14.52 8.23 -34.49
C ILE A 67 -15.27 9.16 -35.43
N ARG A 68 -16.57 9.33 -35.17
CA ARG A 68 -17.49 10.07 -36.03
C ARG A 68 -17.25 11.59 -35.99
N ASN A 69 -16.66 12.11 -34.91
CA ASN A 69 -16.44 13.55 -34.75
C ASN A 69 -15.08 13.84 -34.09
N ARG A 70 -13.98 13.74 -34.85
CA ARG A 70 -12.59 13.96 -34.35
C ARG A 70 -12.31 15.41 -33.93
N GLU A 71 -13.23 16.30 -34.30
CA GLU A 71 -13.19 17.75 -34.11
C GLU A 71 -13.87 18.20 -32.82
N GLU A 72 -14.48 17.27 -32.11
CA GLU A 72 -15.08 17.46 -30.79
C GLU A 72 -14.31 16.62 -29.76
N GLY A 73 -14.27 17.01 -28.49
CA GLY A 73 -13.63 16.23 -27.43
C GLY A 73 -12.10 16.41 -27.29
N TYR A 74 -11.44 15.36 -26.78
CA TYR A 74 -10.07 15.40 -26.29
C TYR A 74 -9.19 14.31 -26.90
N TRP A 75 -7.94 14.66 -27.21
CA TRP A 75 -6.90 13.69 -27.54
C TRP A 75 -5.86 13.61 -26.44
N ARG A 76 -5.67 12.40 -25.91
CA ARG A 76 -4.61 12.09 -24.96
C ARG A 76 -3.34 11.67 -25.69
N LEU A 77 -2.30 12.49 -25.57
CA LEU A 77 -0.98 12.28 -26.12
C LEU A 77 -0.06 11.76 -25.01
N SER A 78 0.53 10.58 -25.17
CA SER A 78 1.33 9.90 -24.15
C SER A 78 2.74 9.58 -24.64
N LYS A 79 3.68 9.46 -23.68
CA LYS A 79 5.10 9.19 -23.93
C LYS A 79 5.80 10.32 -24.70
N LEU A 80 5.33 11.54 -24.48
CA LEU A 80 6.01 12.75 -24.95
C LEU A 80 7.29 12.92 -24.13
N SER A 81 8.45 12.81 -24.77
CA SER A 81 9.74 12.82 -24.07
C SER A 81 10.42 14.17 -24.26
N VAL A 82 10.79 14.80 -23.15
CA VAL A 82 11.55 16.05 -23.10
C VAL A 82 12.88 15.78 -22.41
N PRO A 83 14.04 15.98 -23.07
CA PRO A 83 15.35 15.79 -22.46
C PRO A 83 15.50 16.58 -21.15
N ALA A 84 16.11 15.97 -20.13
CA ALA A 84 16.18 16.55 -18.78
C ALA A 84 16.76 17.97 -18.77
N HIS A 85 17.81 18.21 -19.57
CA HIS A 85 18.47 19.53 -19.66
C HIS A 85 17.60 20.62 -20.29
N LYS A 86 16.59 20.25 -21.11
CA LYS A 86 15.63 21.20 -21.71
C LYS A 86 14.38 21.42 -20.86
N ASP A 87 14.02 20.46 -20.01
CA ASP A 87 12.79 20.51 -19.22
C ASP A 87 12.87 21.52 -18.07
N PRO A 88 11.86 22.36 -17.80
CA PRO A 88 11.88 23.31 -16.69
C PRO A 88 12.09 22.68 -15.29
N GLY A 89 11.97 21.36 -15.16
CA GLY A 89 12.33 20.61 -13.96
C GLY A 89 11.11 20.00 -13.27
N LYS A 90 11.36 19.12 -12.30
CA LYS A 90 10.34 18.30 -11.65
C LYS A 90 9.12 19.06 -11.10
N ASP A 91 9.31 20.28 -10.62
CA ASP A 91 8.25 21.07 -9.94
C ASP A 91 7.38 21.87 -10.94
N PHE A 92 7.80 21.99 -12.20
CA PHE A 92 6.99 22.62 -13.24
C PHE A 92 5.99 21.63 -13.83
N ILE A 93 4.70 21.95 -13.69
CA ILE A 93 3.57 21.10 -14.10
C ILE A 93 2.81 21.65 -15.32
N GLY A 94 3.20 22.81 -15.84
CA GLY A 94 2.58 23.43 -17.01
C GLY A 94 3.07 22.87 -18.34
N VAL A 95 2.66 23.51 -19.42
CA VAL A 95 3.13 23.21 -20.78
C VAL A 95 4.31 24.13 -21.09
N SER A 96 5.46 23.54 -21.44
CA SER A 96 6.68 24.29 -21.77
C SER A 96 6.95 24.23 -23.27
N LEU A 97 7.75 25.16 -23.81
CA LEU A 97 8.13 25.13 -25.22
C LEU A 97 8.74 23.77 -25.66
N PRO A 98 9.67 23.14 -24.92
CA PRO A 98 10.16 21.80 -25.25
C PRO A 98 9.07 20.72 -25.26
N LEU A 99 8.02 20.87 -24.43
CA LEU A 99 6.86 19.98 -24.47
C LEU A 99 5.98 20.26 -25.70
N LEU A 100 5.76 21.52 -26.07
CA LEU A 100 5.08 21.88 -27.32
C LEU A 100 5.82 21.34 -28.53
N GLU A 101 7.15 21.35 -28.55
CA GLU A 101 7.95 20.70 -29.60
C GLU A 101 7.69 19.19 -29.68
N ALA A 102 7.54 18.51 -28.53
CA ALA A 102 7.20 17.10 -28.50
C ALA A 102 5.77 16.83 -28.99
N ILE A 103 4.81 17.70 -28.62
CA ILE A 103 3.41 17.65 -29.09
C ILE A 103 3.34 17.88 -30.60
N ALA A 104 3.99 18.94 -31.09
CA ALA A 104 4.02 19.29 -32.51
C ALA A 104 4.56 18.15 -33.37
N LYS A 105 5.58 17.41 -32.90
CA LYS A 105 6.08 16.20 -33.59
C LYS A 105 5.03 15.09 -33.69
N VAL A 106 4.20 14.90 -32.67
CA VAL A 106 3.11 13.90 -32.70
C VAL A 106 1.99 14.34 -33.64
N LEU A 107 1.62 15.62 -33.60
CA LEU A 107 0.61 16.21 -34.49
C LEU A 107 1.12 16.41 -35.93
N LYS A 108 2.44 16.32 -36.14
CA LYS A 108 3.14 16.74 -37.37
C LYS A 108 2.94 18.22 -37.71
N PHE A 109 2.70 19.06 -36.70
CA PHE A 109 2.54 20.50 -36.85
C PHE A 109 3.91 21.18 -37.03
N PRO A 110 4.09 22.08 -38.01
CA PRO A 110 5.42 22.55 -38.41
C PRO A 110 6.06 23.57 -37.45
N VAL A 111 5.27 24.34 -36.70
CA VAL A 111 5.77 25.47 -35.89
C VAL A 111 5.30 25.33 -34.45
N ALA A 112 6.04 24.59 -33.62
CA ALA A 112 5.66 24.32 -32.23
C ALA A 112 5.28 25.56 -31.39
N PRO A 113 5.97 26.72 -31.49
CA PRO A 113 5.58 27.93 -30.75
C PRO A 113 4.21 28.52 -31.11
N MET A 114 3.62 28.12 -32.25
CA MET A 114 2.27 28.57 -32.63
C MET A 114 1.16 27.71 -32.01
N LEU A 115 1.50 26.60 -31.34
CA LEU A 115 0.51 25.84 -30.60
C LEU A 115 0.15 26.60 -29.30
N PRO A 116 -1.13 26.92 -29.07
CA PRO A 116 -1.58 27.60 -27.86
C PRO A 116 -1.47 26.66 -26.66
N GLU A 117 -0.67 27.01 -25.67
CA GLU A 117 -0.44 26.18 -24.48
C GLU A 117 -1.72 25.89 -23.70
N GLU A 118 -2.69 26.81 -23.75
CA GLU A 118 -3.96 26.75 -23.04
C GLU A 118 -4.86 25.64 -23.56
N ALA A 119 -4.63 25.14 -24.77
CA ALA A 119 -5.34 23.99 -25.33
C ALA A 119 -4.84 22.64 -24.80
N PHE A 120 -3.78 22.64 -23.98
CA PHE A 120 -3.12 21.44 -23.50
C PHE A 120 -3.06 21.39 -21.97
N THR A 121 -3.43 20.25 -21.40
CA THR A 121 -3.34 20.02 -19.95
C THR A 121 -2.42 18.85 -19.65
N VAL A 122 -1.42 19.06 -18.80
CA VAL A 122 -0.54 17.97 -18.36
C VAL A 122 -1.29 17.07 -17.38
N VAL A 123 -1.48 15.81 -17.79
CA VAL A 123 -2.15 14.78 -16.97
C VAL A 123 -1.14 13.97 -16.17
N ARG A 124 0.05 13.79 -16.73
CA ARG A 124 1.12 13.03 -16.07
C ARG A 124 2.48 13.56 -16.43
N LYS A 125 3.36 13.71 -15.44
CA LYS A 125 4.80 13.94 -15.60
C LYS A 125 5.58 12.88 -14.84
N SER A 126 6.58 12.27 -15.45
CA SER A 126 7.45 11.28 -14.81
C SER A 126 8.90 11.51 -15.22
N PHE A 127 9.85 11.25 -14.34
CA PHE A 127 11.26 11.27 -14.70
C PHE A 127 11.74 9.86 -15.05
N ASP A 128 12.34 9.70 -16.22
CA ASP A 128 12.89 8.44 -16.71
C ASP A 128 14.40 8.56 -16.91
N ALA A 129 15.15 7.94 -16.01
CA ALA A 129 16.60 7.90 -16.02
C ALA A 129 17.15 6.47 -16.18
N ARG A 130 16.38 5.57 -16.81
CA ARG A 130 16.86 4.21 -17.05
C ARG A 130 18.11 4.24 -17.92
N LYS A 131 19.16 3.51 -17.52
CA LYS A 131 20.45 3.39 -18.24
C LYS A 131 20.34 2.93 -19.71
N VAL A 132 19.20 2.35 -20.12
CA VAL A 132 18.92 1.95 -21.52
C VAL A 132 18.59 3.14 -22.41
N LEU A 133 18.21 4.28 -21.85
CA LEU A 133 17.96 5.51 -22.60
C LEU A 133 19.29 6.17 -22.99
N LYS A 134 19.32 6.79 -24.18
CA LYS A 134 20.47 7.58 -24.63
C LYS A 134 20.70 8.81 -23.75
N GLU A 135 19.62 9.41 -23.25
CA GLU A 135 19.64 10.54 -22.33
C GLU A 135 18.45 10.46 -21.36
N PRO A 136 18.60 10.88 -20.08
CA PRO A 136 17.49 11.00 -19.14
C PRO A 136 16.48 12.05 -19.60
N ALA A 137 15.19 11.80 -19.36
CA ALA A 137 14.11 12.65 -19.85
C ALA A 137 12.92 12.71 -18.89
N PHE A 138 12.20 13.83 -18.96
CA PHE A 138 10.84 13.90 -18.45
C PHE A 138 9.87 13.36 -19.50
N VAL A 139 9.01 12.46 -19.06
CA VAL A 139 8.00 11.81 -19.89
C VAL A 139 6.63 12.31 -19.47
N TYR A 140 5.91 12.85 -20.45
CA TYR A 140 4.62 13.48 -20.27
C TYR A 140 3.47 12.67 -20.89
N THR A 141 2.31 12.82 -20.27
CA THR A 141 1.00 12.59 -20.88
C THR A 141 0.22 13.90 -20.79
N VAL A 142 -0.36 14.31 -21.91
CA VAL A 142 -1.07 15.57 -22.09
C VAL A 142 -2.43 15.29 -22.71
N ASP A 143 -3.47 15.97 -22.24
CA ASP A 143 -4.76 16.04 -22.92
C ASP A 143 -4.83 17.31 -23.76
N MET A 144 -5.24 17.17 -25.01
CA MET A 144 -5.46 18.24 -25.98
C MET A 144 -6.96 18.47 -26.14
N ASP A 145 -7.44 19.66 -25.78
CA ASP A 145 -8.81 20.11 -26.05
C ASP A 145 -8.90 20.56 -27.51
N VAL A 146 -9.61 19.78 -28.34
CA VAL A 146 -9.70 20.04 -29.78
C VAL A 146 -10.45 21.33 -30.07
N LYS A 147 -11.54 21.58 -29.35
CA LYS A 147 -12.38 22.75 -29.59
C LYS A 147 -11.62 24.03 -29.25
N LYS A 148 -10.91 24.02 -28.12
CA LYS A 148 -10.08 25.15 -27.70
C LYS A 148 -8.88 25.34 -28.63
N LEU A 149 -8.23 24.25 -29.07
CA LEU A 149 -7.14 24.31 -30.03
C LEU A 149 -7.58 24.91 -31.37
N LEU A 150 -8.69 24.43 -31.94
CA LEU A 150 -9.23 24.92 -33.21
C LEU A 150 -9.72 26.37 -33.12
N HIS A 151 -10.22 26.80 -31.96
CA HIS A 151 -10.61 28.19 -31.73
C HIS A 151 -9.41 29.14 -31.71
N LEU A 152 -8.32 28.73 -31.05
CA LEU A 152 -7.13 29.55 -30.86
C LEU A 152 -6.16 29.49 -32.05
N GLU A 153 -6.03 28.33 -32.71
CA GLU A 153 -5.18 28.13 -33.90
C GLU A 153 -5.92 27.27 -34.94
N PRO A 154 -6.78 27.88 -35.78
CA PRO A 154 -7.59 27.17 -36.78
C PRO A 154 -6.80 26.35 -37.79
N ARG A 155 -5.52 26.69 -38.06
CA ARG A 155 -4.68 25.95 -39.02
C ARG A 155 -4.30 24.56 -38.52
N THR A 156 -4.54 24.24 -37.25
CA THR A 156 -4.34 22.90 -36.71
C THR A 156 -5.35 21.88 -37.23
N TRP A 157 -6.45 22.34 -37.85
CA TRP A 157 -7.54 21.47 -38.33
C TRP A 157 -7.07 20.35 -39.26
N ASP A 158 -6.23 20.66 -40.26
CA ASP A 158 -5.68 19.66 -41.17
C ASP A 158 -4.96 18.55 -40.39
N PHE A 159 -4.15 18.91 -39.41
CA PHE A 159 -3.34 17.97 -38.62
C PHE A 159 -4.19 17.09 -37.69
N ILE A 160 -5.27 17.64 -37.14
CA ILE A 160 -6.19 16.92 -36.25
C ILE A 160 -7.08 15.96 -37.06
N SER A 161 -7.55 16.38 -38.23
CA SER A 161 -8.41 15.53 -39.08
C SER A 161 -7.71 14.22 -39.49
N TYR A 162 -6.39 14.28 -39.73
CA TYR A 162 -5.54 13.13 -40.03
C TYR A 162 -5.02 12.37 -38.81
N LEU A 163 -5.34 12.77 -37.59
CA LEU A 163 -4.85 12.11 -36.38
C LEU A 163 -5.54 10.76 -36.19
N GLU A 164 -4.75 9.70 -36.03
CA GLU A 164 -5.25 8.33 -35.86
C GLU A 164 -4.96 7.80 -34.46
N PRO A 165 -5.92 7.07 -33.83
CA PRO A 165 -5.70 6.44 -32.55
C PRO A 165 -4.57 5.41 -32.60
N LYS A 166 -3.64 5.54 -31.67
CA LYS A 166 -2.55 4.59 -31.43
C LYS A 166 -2.51 4.25 -29.95
N LEU A 167 -2.99 3.06 -29.60
CA LEU A 167 -3.12 2.60 -28.21
C LEU A 167 -1.86 2.87 -27.37
N GLY A 168 -2.02 3.58 -26.25
CA GLY A 168 -0.94 3.95 -25.34
C GLY A 168 0.04 5.00 -25.88
N PHE A 169 -0.34 5.75 -26.92
CA PHE A 169 0.41 6.87 -27.49
C PHE A 169 -0.51 8.04 -27.86
N VAL A 170 -1.59 7.79 -28.60
CA VAL A 170 -2.57 8.78 -29.05
C VAL A 170 -3.95 8.17 -28.89
N GLU A 171 -4.77 8.71 -27.99
CA GLU A 171 -6.07 8.14 -27.64
C GLU A 171 -7.15 9.22 -27.66
N TYR A 172 -8.24 8.98 -28.40
CA TYR A 172 -9.36 9.90 -28.47
C TYR A 172 -10.38 9.66 -27.34
N ARG A 173 -11.01 10.73 -26.87
CA ARG A 173 -12.04 10.74 -25.82
C ARG A 173 -13.12 11.75 -26.17
N GLU A 174 -14.39 11.32 -26.12
CA GLU A 174 -15.54 12.15 -26.51
C GLU A 174 -15.89 13.25 -25.50
N ASP A 175 -15.40 13.20 -24.26
CA ASP A 175 -15.80 14.15 -23.20
C ASP A 175 -14.63 14.49 -22.26
N GLU A 176 -14.69 15.67 -21.65
CA GLU A 176 -13.76 16.11 -20.59
C GLU A 176 -14.09 15.36 -19.31
N ASN A 177 -13.83 14.06 -19.26
CA ASN A 177 -14.02 13.30 -18.03
C ASN A 177 -12.86 13.61 -17.07
N ALA A 178 -12.81 14.84 -16.56
CA ALA A 178 -12.10 15.14 -15.34
C ALA A 178 -12.89 14.46 -14.20
N PRO A 179 -12.36 13.41 -13.55
CA PRO A 179 -13.03 12.81 -12.41
C PRO A 179 -13.20 13.91 -11.35
N THR A 180 -14.40 14.27 -10.89
CA THR A 180 -14.54 15.30 -9.84
C THR A 180 -14.06 14.75 -8.49
N ASP A 181 -13.68 15.61 -7.54
CA ASP A 181 -13.39 15.11 -6.19
C ASP A 181 -14.64 14.49 -5.55
N LEU A 182 -14.45 13.71 -4.49
CA LEU A 182 -15.52 12.95 -3.87
C LEU A 182 -16.60 13.86 -3.26
N VAL A 183 -16.23 15.03 -2.75
CA VAL A 183 -17.17 16.00 -2.19
C VAL A 183 -18.04 16.57 -3.29
N ASP A 184 -17.46 17.03 -4.39
CA ASP A 184 -18.20 17.51 -5.57
C ASP A 184 -19.11 16.43 -6.17
N ILE A 185 -18.64 15.17 -6.21
CA ILE A 185 -19.43 14.02 -6.65
C ILE A 185 -20.68 13.87 -5.77
N LEU A 186 -20.52 14.01 -4.46
CA LEU A 186 -21.58 13.81 -3.48
C LEU A 186 -22.51 15.04 -3.38
N ASP A 187 -21.98 16.25 -3.52
CA ASP A 187 -22.74 17.52 -3.50
C ASP A 187 -23.59 17.70 -4.78
N LYS A 188 -23.07 17.34 -5.96
CA LYS A 188 -23.87 17.27 -7.19
C LYS A 188 -25.02 16.26 -7.09
N GLY A 189 -24.88 15.25 -6.24
CA GLY A 189 -25.96 14.33 -5.87
C GLY A 189 -27.06 14.95 -5.02
N LYS A 190 -26.79 16.07 -4.33
CA LYS A 190 -27.71 16.76 -3.42
C LYS A 190 -28.52 17.88 -4.09
N VAL A 191 -28.11 18.39 -5.26
CA VAL A 191 -28.79 19.52 -5.92
C VAL A 191 -30.19 19.11 -6.41
N LYS A 192 -31.23 19.60 -5.72
CA LYS A 192 -32.60 19.70 -6.24
C LYS A 192 -32.59 20.67 -7.43
N ILE A 193 -32.82 20.16 -8.63
CA ILE A 193 -33.33 20.97 -9.74
C ILE A 193 -34.72 20.43 -10.04
N ASP A 194 -35.71 21.32 -9.97
CA ASP A 194 -37.09 21.08 -10.31
C ASP A 194 -37.21 20.29 -11.62
N GLY A 195 -37.93 19.17 -11.56
CA GLY A 195 -38.49 18.47 -12.72
C GLY A 195 -37.46 17.87 -13.68
N SER A 196 -37.31 16.54 -13.61
CA SER A 196 -36.60 15.67 -14.56
C SER A 196 -35.06 15.72 -14.52
N ASN A 197 -34.47 14.98 -13.57
CA ASN A 197 -33.06 14.58 -13.63
C ASN A 197 -32.93 13.09 -13.22
N PRO A 198 -32.03 12.27 -13.79
CA PRO A 198 -31.88 10.85 -13.45
C PRO A 198 -31.17 10.60 -12.10
N PHE A 199 -30.81 11.65 -11.35
CA PHE A 199 -29.98 11.59 -10.14
C PHE A 199 -30.75 11.42 -8.82
N ASN A 200 -32.05 11.09 -8.84
CA ASN A 200 -32.84 10.88 -7.62
C ASN A 200 -32.56 9.49 -7.00
N GLY A 201 -31.36 9.30 -6.46
CA GLY A 201 -30.92 8.07 -5.78
C GLY A 201 -30.86 8.16 -4.25
N PHE A 202 -30.97 9.36 -3.67
CA PHE A 202 -30.89 9.58 -2.23
C PHE A 202 -32.27 9.53 -1.58
N THR A 203 -32.37 8.78 -0.50
CA THR A 203 -33.60 8.61 0.27
C THR A 203 -33.45 9.25 1.63
N TYR A 204 -34.28 10.27 1.90
CA TYR A 204 -34.32 10.92 3.21
C TYR A 204 -35.23 10.09 4.14
N SER A 205 -34.62 9.39 5.11
CA SER A 205 -35.31 8.74 6.22
C SER A 205 -35.51 9.75 7.36
N GLU A 206 -36.65 9.68 8.08
CA GLU A 206 -36.90 10.49 9.28
C GLU A 206 -35.90 10.19 10.42
N LYS A 207 -35.31 8.98 10.43
CA LYS A 207 -34.26 8.58 11.37
C LYS A 207 -32.98 8.21 10.61
N ARG A 208 -31.89 8.94 10.89
CA ARG A 208 -30.57 8.66 10.30
C ARG A 208 -30.00 7.37 10.91
N PRO A 209 -29.60 6.38 10.10
CA PRO A 209 -28.88 5.21 10.59
C PRO A 209 -27.59 5.61 11.29
N ARG A 210 -27.33 5.04 12.45
CA ARG A 210 -26.15 5.31 13.28
C ARG A 210 -25.04 4.35 12.92
N VAL A 211 -23.89 4.86 12.49
CA VAL A 211 -22.75 4.04 12.06
C VAL A 211 -21.52 4.38 12.86
N ALA A 212 -20.88 3.37 13.46
CA ALA A 212 -19.55 3.53 14.01
C ALA A 212 -18.51 3.27 12.94
N VAL A 213 -17.53 4.17 12.81
CA VAL A 213 -16.31 3.93 12.04
C VAL A 213 -15.16 3.84 13.04
N VAL A 214 -14.52 2.69 13.17
CA VAL A 214 -13.45 2.47 14.16
C VAL A 214 -12.09 2.53 13.48
N GLY A 215 -11.32 3.56 13.82
CA GLY A 215 -10.01 3.88 13.27
C GLY A 215 -10.06 5.03 12.28
N SER A 216 -9.19 6.02 12.47
CA SER A 216 -9.11 7.24 11.63
C SER A 216 -7.94 7.23 10.64
N GLY A 217 -7.54 6.04 10.19
CA GLY A 217 -6.63 5.87 9.05
C GLY A 217 -7.29 6.22 7.71
N PRO A 218 -6.58 6.13 6.58
CA PRO A 218 -7.12 6.51 5.27
C PRO A 218 -8.45 5.81 4.92
N SER A 219 -8.60 4.52 5.25
CA SER A 219 -9.85 3.78 5.02
C SER A 219 -11.00 4.28 5.88
N GLY A 220 -10.75 4.57 7.16
CA GLY A 220 -11.78 5.08 8.07
C GLY A 220 -12.22 6.51 7.73
N LEU A 221 -11.26 7.38 7.41
CA LEU A 221 -11.57 8.77 7.02
C LEU A 221 -12.43 8.83 5.75
N PHE A 222 -12.09 8.04 4.73
CA PHE A 222 -12.89 8.01 3.50
C PHE A 222 -14.24 7.30 3.67
N ALA A 223 -14.34 6.28 4.52
CA ALA A 223 -15.64 5.68 4.86
C ALA A 223 -16.54 6.68 5.61
N ALA A 224 -16.00 7.39 6.61
CA ALA A 224 -16.71 8.41 7.36
C ALA A 224 -17.15 9.58 6.48
N LEU A 225 -16.29 10.03 5.55
CA LEU A 225 -16.62 11.06 4.58
C LEU A 225 -17.82 10.66 3.72
N VAL A 226 -17.77 9.48 3.07
CA VAL A 226 -18.87 9.01 2.22
C VAL A 226 -20.17 8.88 3.03
N LEU A 227 -20.12 8.24 4.19
CA LEU A 227 -21.32 7.98 5.00
C LEU A 227 -21.93 9.28 5.54
N GLY A 228 -21.11 10.21 6.04
CA GLY A 228 -21.56 11.51 6.51
C GLY A 228 -22.17 12.35 5.39
N GLU A 229 -21.55 12.34 4.21
CA GLU A 229 -22.05 13.09 3.04
C GLU A 229 -23.42 12.59 2.58
N ILE A 230 -23.61 11.28 2.60
CA ILE A 230 -24.85 10.62 2.21
C ILE A 230 -25.94 10.73 3.31
N GLY A 231 -25.58 11.22 4.51
CA GLY A 231 -26.52 11.56 5.58
C GLY A 231 -26.71 10.51 6.67
N ALA A 232 -25.76 9.59 6.84
CA ALA A 232 -25.70 8.74 8.03
C ALA A 232 -25.28 9.54 9.27
N ASP A 233 -25.72 9.11 10.46
CA ASP A 233 -25.21 9.62 11.74
C ASP A 233 -23.93 8.85 12.09
N VAL A 234 -22.77 9.45 11.81
CA VAL A 234 -21.48 8.77 11.90
C VAL A 234 -20.76 9.15 13.19
N THR A 235 -20.29 8.15 13.93
CA THR A 235 -19.30 8.32 15.01
C THR A 235 -17.98 7.69 14.60
N LEU A 236 -16.94 8.51 14.40
CA LEU A 236 -15.57 8.09 14.14
C LEU A 236 -14.82 7.92 15.45
N ILE A 237 -14.44 6.69 15.77
CA ILE A 237 -13.78 6.30 17.02
C ILE A 237 -12.30 6.05 16.77
N GLU A 238 -11.42 6.79 17.46
CA GLU A 238 -9.97 6.68 17.32
C GLU A 238 -9.31 6.47 18.69
N ARG A 239 -8.55 5.38 18.81
CA ARG A 239 -7.82 5.05 20.05
C ARG A 239 -6.75 6.09 20.39
N GLY A 240 -6.09 6.63 19.38
CA GLY A 240 -5.05 7.62 19.57
C GLY A 240 -5.52 9.06 19.60
N GLN A 241 -4.55 9.95 19.51
CA GLN A 241 -4.73 11.40 19.64
C GLN A 241 -4.99 12.09 18.29
N PRO A 242 -5.56 13.31 18.32
CA PRO A 242 -5.47 14.25 17.20
C PRO A 242 -4.02 14.47 16.78
N VAL A 243 -3.80 14.78 15.51
CA VAL A 243 -2.49 14.79 14.85
C VAL A 243 -1.49 15.73 15.53
N GLU A 244 -1.95 16.85 16.09
CA GLU A 244 -1.08 17.80 16.78
C GLU A 244 -0.55 17.24 18.11
N GLN A 245 -1.43 16.60 18.91
CA GLN A 245 -1.02 15.97 20.16
C GLN A 245 -0.21 14.71 19.90
N ARG A 246 -0.62 13.90 18.91
CA ARG A 246 0.14 12.72 18.46
C ARG A 246 1.57 13.09 18.05
N GLY A 247 1.75 14.22 17.38
CA GLY A 247 3.08 14.75 17.06
C GLY A 247 3.92 15.10 18.28
N ARG A 248 3.31 15.62 19.35
CA ARG A 248 4.00 15.85 20.64
C ARG A 248 4.40 14.53 21.29
N ASP A 249 3.54 13.52 21.26
CA ASP A 249 3.81 12.20 21.85
C ASP A 249 4.95 11.49 21.10
N ILE A 250 4.96 11.56 19.76
CA ILE A 250 6.08 11.10 18.93
C ILE A 250 7.37 11.89 19.22
N GLY A 251 7.27 13.20 19.43
CA GLY A 251 8.40 14.02 19.86
C GLY A 251 8.96 13.58 21.22
N ALA A 252 8.10 13.30 22.18
CA ALA A 252 8.48 12.78 23.50
C ALA A 252 9.15 11.41 23.39
N LEU A 253 8.67 10.53 22.51
CA LEU A 253 9.34 9.27 22.19
C LEU A 253 10.74 9.52 21.65
N VAL A 254 10.89 10.34 20.60
CA VAL A 254 12.17 10.56 19.93
C VAL A 254 13.22 11.23 20.84
N VAL A 255 12.80 12.15 21.71
CA VAL A 255 13.72 12.93 22.55
C VAL A 255 13.94 12.31 23.92
N ARG A 256 12.90 11.73 24.53
CA ARG A 256 12.90 11.27 25.92
C ARG A 256 12.74 9.75 26.06
N LYS A 257 12.60 9.02 24.94
CA LYS A 257 12.37 7.56 24.89
C LYS A 257 11.09 7.11 25.59
N ILE A 258 10.07 7.98 25.63
CA ILE A 258 8.77 7.70 26.23
C ILE A 258 7.78 7.28 25.14
N LEU A 259 7.45 5.99 25.06
CA LEU A 259 6.44 5.48 24.14
C LEU A 259 5.06 5.58 24.78
N SER A 260 4.13 6.28 24.12
CA SER A 260 2.70 6.16 24.39
C SER A 260 2.14 5.00 23.56
N SER A 261 1.61 3.97 24.22
CA SER A 261 1.08 2.76 23.57
C SER A 261 -0.13 3.04 22.68
N GLU A 262 -0.89 4.09 23.00
CA GLU A 262 -2.11 4.48 22.29
C GLU A 262 -1.89 5.68 21.34
N SER A 263 -0.76 6.39 21.44
CA SER A 263 -0.42 7.48 20.52
C SER A 263 1.04 7.41 20.06
N ASN A 264 1.23 6.88 18.85
CA ASN A 264 2.54 6.56 18.29
C ASN A 264 2.47 6.56 16.75
N PHE A 265 3.52 6.08 16.07
CA PHE A 265 3.56 6.02 14.61
C PHE A 265 2.46 5.15 13.98
N CYS A 266 1.85 4.23 14.73
CA CYS A 266 0.74 3.40 14.25
C CYS A 266 -0.65 3.97 14.60
N PHE A 267 -0.83 4.54 15.80
CA PHE A 267 -2.15 4.90 16.34
C PHE A 267 -2.38 6.40 16.53
N GLY A 268 -3.61 6.84 16.23
CA GLY A 268 -4.09 8.22 16.23
C GLY A 268 -4.40 8.76 14.83
N GLU A 269 -4.73 10.05 14.75
CA GLU A 269 -5.30 10.67 13.53
C GLU A 269 -4.46 10.41 12.27
N GLY A 270 -5.11 9.90 11.22
CA GLY A 270 -4.50 9.49 9.94
C GLY A 270 -3.80 8.12 9.96
N GLY A 271 -3.80 7.42 11.10
CA GLY A 271 -3.25 6.08 11.27
C GLY A 271 -1.75 5.98 10.92
N ALA A 272 -1.32 4.84 10.39
CA ALA A 272 0.07 4.60 10.00
C ALA A 272 0.56 5.47 8.82
N GLY A 273 -0.35 6.13 8.10
CA GLY A 273 -0.02 6.98 6.95
C GLY A 273 0.64 8.30 7.31
N THR A 274 0.41 8.83 8.52
CA THR A 274 0.69 10.23 8.88
C THR A 274 2.18 10.58 8.93
N TRP A 275 2.99 9.80 9.66
CA TRP A 275 4.46 9.99 9.74
C TRP A 275 5.15 9.09 8.72
N SER A 276 4.94 9.37 7.44
CA SER A 276 5.52 8.63 6.33
C SER A 276 6.00 9.58 5.22
N ASP A 277 6.70 9.03 4.23
CA ASP A 277 6.96 9.75 2.96
C ASP A 277 5.66 10.09 2.20
N GLY A 278 4.52 9.50 2.59
CA GLY A 278 3.21 9.82 2.02
C GLY A 278 3.10 9.41 0.56
N LYS A 279 3.69 8.27 0.18
CA LYS A 279 3.63 7.78 -1.21
C LYS A 279 2.21 7.41 -1.58
N LEU A 280 1.75 7.94 -2.72
CA LEU A 280 0.38 7.73 -3.21
C LEU A 280 0.34 6.79 -4.42
N VAL A 281 1.35 5.90 -4.54
CA VAL A 281 1.38 4.85 -5.58
C VAL A 281 0.47 3.69 -5.21
N THR A 282 -0.22 3.11 -6.19
CA THR A 282 -1.17 2.01 -5.98
C THR A 282 -1.18 1.04 -7.15
N ARG A 283 -1.55 -0.22 -6.88
CA ARG A 283 -1.74 -1.28 -7.90
C ARG A 283 -3.10 -1.23 -8.59
N ILE A 284 -4.09 -0.50 -8.04
CA ILE A 284 -5.41 -0.30 -8.65
C ILE A 284 -5.29 0.34 -10.04
N GLY A 285 -4.28 1.20 -10.20
CA GLY A 285 -4.06 1.99 -11.41
C GLY A 285 -4.23 3.47 -11.10
N ARG A 286 -3.14 4.23 -11.23
CA ARG A 286 -3.06 5.68 -10.92
C ARG A 286 -4.15 6.52 -11.60
N ASN A 287 -4.60 6.11 -12.78
CA ASN A 287 -5.55 6.83 -13.62
C ASN A 287 -6.97 6.26 -13.54
N SER A 288 -7.25 5.33 -12.62
CA SER A 288 -8.64 4.93 -12.38
C SER A 288 -9.40 6.06 -11.70
N ASP A 289 -10.70 6.17 -11.99
CA ASP A 289 -11.53 7.26 -11.45
C ASP A 289 -11.57 7.23 -9.91
N SER A 290 -11.62 6.03 -9.33
CA SER A 290 -11.55 5.85 -7.86
C SER A 290 -10.27 6.44 -7.25
N VAL A 291 -9.13 6.25 -7.91
CA VAL A 291 -7.85 6.80 -7.42
C VAL A 291 -7.81 8.31 -7.64
N GLN A 292 -8.32 8.81 -8.76
CA GLN A 292 -8.39 10.25 -9.02
C GLN A 292 -9.32 10.97 -8.06
N ALA A 293 -10.49 10.40 -7.73
CA ALA A 293 -11.40 10.93 -6.73
C ALA A 293 -10.71 11.06 -5.36
N VAL A 294 -9.99 10.01 -4.92
CA VAL A 294 -9.18 10.06 -3.69
C VAL A 294 -8.14 11.17 -3.75
N LEU A 295 -7.34 11.26 -4.83
CA LEU A 295 -6.27 12.25 -4.91
C LEU A 295 -6.80 13.69 -4.98
N LYS A 296 -7.90 13.94 -5.68
CA LYS A 296 -8.53 15.26 -5.73
C LYS A 296 -9.14 15.65 -4.39
N THR A 297 -9.74 14.69 -3.67
CA THR A 297 -10.18 14.89 -2.28
C THR A 297 -9.00 15.25 -1.36
N LEU A 298 -7.83 14.61 -1.52
CA LEU A 298 -6.63 15.01 -0.79
C LEU A 298 -6.20 16.46 -1.14
N VAL A 299 -6.27 16.85 -2.42
CA VAL A 299 -5.97 18.24 -2.85
C VAL A 299 -6.95 19.24 -2.25
N GLN A 300 -8.24 18.92 -2.24
CA GLN A 300 -9.29 19.73 -1.60
C GLN A 300 -8.98 19.98 -0.12
N PHE A 301 -8.45 18.98 0.59
CA PHE A 301 -8.03 19.12 1.99
C PHE A 301 -6.61 19.68 2.17
N GLY A 302 -5.96 20.15 1.12
CA GLY A 302 -4.69 20.90 1.20
C GLY A 302 -3.45 20.15 0.75
N ALA A 303 -3.59 18.99 0.08
CA ALA A 303 -2.46 18.42 -0.65
C ALA A 303 -2.07 19.32 -1.84
N PRO A 304 -0.78 19.38 -2.21
CA PRO A 304 -0.35 20.19 -3.32
C PRO A 304 -0.87 19.61 -4.67
N PRO A 305 -1.32 20.46 -5.62
CA PRO A 305 -1.94 19.99 -6.87
C PRO A 305 -1.06 19.09 -7.75
N ASN A 306 0.27 19.19 -7.61
CA ASN A 306 1.21 18.35 -8.34
C ASN A 306 1.00 16.86 -8.09
N ILE A 307 0.40 16.44 -6.97
CA ILE A 307 0.10 15.02 -6.74
C ILE A 307 -0.82 14.43 -7.80
N LEU A 308 -1.60 15.26 -8.52
CA LEU A 308 -2.47 14.85 -9.62
C LEU A 308 -1.69 14.59 -10.91
N VAL A 309 -0.54 15.24 -11.08
CA VAL A 309 0.32 15.17 -12.27
C VAL A 309 1.49 14.21 -12.08
N ASP A 310 2.05 14.14 -10.88
CA ASP A 310 3.26 13.35 -10.63
C ASP A 310 3.01 11.86 -10.88
N GLY A 311 3.96 11.24 -11.59
CA GLY A 311 3.92 9.82 -11.92
C GLY A 311 4.19 8.91 -10.72
N LYS A 312 4.90 9.42 -9.72
CA LYS A 312 5.19 8.81 -8.42
C LYS A 312 4.90 9.83 -7.30
N PRO A 313 3.62 10.19 -7.11
CA PRO A 313 3.23 11.26 -6.20
C PRO A 313 3.55 10.90 -4.76
N HIS A 314 3.94 11.90 -3.98
CA HIS A 314 4.16 11.79 -2.55
C HIS A 314 3.82 13.11 -1.84
N LEU A 315 3.58 13.05 -0.53
CA LEU A 315 3.21 14.22 0.27
C LEU A 315 4.30 14.60 1.28
N GLY A 316 4.86 13.61 1.97
CA GLY A 316 5.70 13.80 3.14
C GLY A 316 4.94 14.20 4.40
N THR A 317 5.54 13.88 5.56
CA THR A 317 4.93 14.10 6.89
C THR A 317 4.46 15.53 7.13
N ASP A 318 5.24 16.53 6.71
CA ASP A 318 4.93 17.95 6.93
C ASP A 318 3.70 18.45 6.17
N LYS A 319 3.30 17.78 5.09
CA LYS A 319 2.07 18.09 4.34
C LYS A 319 0.87 17.27 4.82
N LEU A 320 1.11 16.06 5.33
CA LEU A 320 0.05 15.20 5.86
C LEU A 320 -0.59 15.78 7.13
N VAL A 321 0.19 16.36 8.04
CA VAL A 321 -0.33 16.92 9.30
C VAL A 321 -1.40 18.03 9.08
N PRO A 322 -1.14 19.11 8.33
CA PRO A 322 -2.18 20.11 8.07
C PRO A 322 -3.34 19.56 7.24
N LEU A 323 -3.08 18.65 6.30
CA LEU A 323 -4.13 18.01 5.50
C LEU A 323 -5.14 17.26 6.38
N LEU A 324 -4.65 16.45 7.33
CA LEU A 324 -5.51 15.68 8.23
C LEU A 324 -6.36 16.58 9.12
N ARG A 325 -5.81 17.70 9.59
CA ARG A 325 -6.56 18.70 10.35
C ARG A 325 -7.70 19.30 9.52
N ASN A 326 -7.46 19.65 8.27
CA ASN A 326 -8.50 20.15 7.36
C ASN A 326 -9.58 19.09 7.11
N PHE A 327 -9.16 17.84 6.90
CA PHE A 327 -10.08 16.70 6.73
C PHE A 327 -10.98 16.55 7.97
N ARG A 328 -10.40 16.56 9.18
CA ARG A 328 -11.16 16.48 10.43
C ARG A 328 -12.14 17.64 10.59
N HIS A 329 -11.72 18.88 10.32
CA HIS A 329 -12.63 20.03 10.39
C HIS A 329 -13.82 19.85 9.45
N TYR A 330 -13.57 19.40 8.22
CA TYR A 330 -14.64 19.11 7.27
C TYR A 330 -15.62 18.05 7.79
N LEU A 331 -15.12 16.94 8.36
CA LEU A 331 -15.98 15.91 8.94
C LEU A 331 -16.81 16.44 10.12
N LEU A 332 -16.24 17.30 10.97
CA LEU A 332 -16.97 17.95 12.07
C LEU A 332 -18.06 18.89 11.53
N ASP A 333 -17.75 19.69 10.51
CA ASP A 333 -18.71 20.60 9.86
C ASP A 333 -19.86 19.84 9.19
N LEU A 334 -19.59 18.63 8.70
CA LEU A 334 -20.56 17.70 8.14
C LEU A 334 -21.46 17.03 9.22
N GLY A 335 -21.10 17.17 10.49
CA GLY A 335 -21.83 16.60 11.64
C GLY A 335 -21.37 15.20 12.05
N VAL A 336 -20.18 14.76 11.64
CA VAL A 336 -19.57 13.51 12.14
C VAL A 336 -19.06 13.73 13.56
N ASP A 337 -19.47 12.88 14.51
CA ASP A 337 -18.92 12.87 15.86
C ASP A 337 -17.56 12.16 15.87
N ILE A 338 -16.50 12.82 16.35
CA ILE A 338 -15.14 12.27 16.35
C ILE A 338 -14.65 12.09 17.78
N LYS A 339 -14.48 10.84 18.20
CA LYS A 339 -14.03 10.44 19.54
C LYS A 339 -12.58 9.98 19.51
N PHE A 340 -11.65 10.89 19.78
CA PHE A 340 -10.25 10.55 20.04
C PHE A 340 -10.07 9.98 21.45
N ASN A 341 -8.92 9.34 21.71
CA ASN A 341 -8.64 8.65 22.98
C ASN A 341 -9.70 7.60 23.34
N THR A 342 -10.33 6.99 22.35
CA THR A 342 -11.43 6.05 22.56
C THR A 342 -11.07 4.75 21.86
N ARG A 343 -10.65 3.76 22.65
CA ARG A 343 -10.22 2.44 22.14
C ARG A 343 -11.42 1.51 22.07
N LEU A 344 -11.55 0.79 20.95
CA LEU A 344 -12.48 -0.34 20.85
C LEU A 344 -11.96 -1.51 21.70
N ASP A 345 -12.75 -1.94 22.68
CA ASP A 345 -12.44 -3.09 23.53
C ASP A 345 -13.24 -4.33 23.14
N ASN A 346 -14.51 -4.15 22.73
CA ASN A 346 -15.39 -5.27 22.44
C ASN A 346 -16.51 -4.92 21.44
N LEU A 347 -17.15 -5.94 20.87
CA LEU A 347 -18.37 -5.80 20.08
C LEU A 347 -19.61 -6.09 20.94
N VAL A 348 -20.69 -5.37 20.67
CA VAL A 348 -22.01 -5.71 21.18
C VAL A 348 -22.70 -6.55 20.12
N VAL A 349 -22.94 -7.84 20.41
CA VAL A 349 -23.56 -8.77 19.46
C VAL A 349 -24.87 -9.30 20.04
N GLU A 350 -25.94 -9.19 19.27
CA GLU A 350 -27.27 -9.70 19.61
C GLU A 350 -27.83 -10.45 18.40
N ASN A 351 -28.26 -11.70 18.59
CA ASN A 351 -28.85 -12.55 17.56
C ASN A 351 -27.99 -12.66 16.27
N GLY A 352 -26.67 -12.75 16.41
CA GLY A 352 -25.74 -12.87 15.28
C GLY A 352 -25.57 -11.58 14.45
N GLN A 353 -25.96 -10.43 15.00
CA GLN A 353 -25.76 -9.12 14.40
C GLN A 353 -25.05 -8.18 15.38
N VAL A 354 -24.11 -7.37 14.88
CA VAL A 354 -23.54 -6.27 15.67
C VAL A 354 -24.61 -5.22 15.93
N LYS A 355 -24.73 -4.80 17.19
CA LYS A 355 -25.60 -3.71 17.66
C LYS A 355 -24.82 -2.53 18.23
N GLY A 356 -23.49 -2.60 18.22
CA GLY A 356 -22.66 -1.55 18.75
C GLY A 356 -21.27 -2.02 19.16
N VAL A 357 -20.61 -1.18 19.94
CA VAL A 357 -19.24 -1.37 20.41
C VAL A 357 -19.15 -1.07 21.91
N VAL A 358 -18.19 -1.71 22.57
CA VAL A 358 -17.73 -1.37 23.90
C VAL A 358 -16.39 -0.66 23.74
N VAL A 359 -16.28 0.52 24.33
CA VAL A 359 -15.09 1.36 24.23
C VAL A 359 -14.56 1.76 25.61
N SER A 360 -13.28 2.10 25.69
CA SER A 360 -12.68 2.69 26.89
C SER A 360 -11.84 3.91 26.55
N ASN A 361 -11.61 4.76 27.55
CA ASN A 361 -10.73 5.90 27.41
C ASN A 361 -9.26 5.43 27.39
N ALA A 362 -8.57 5.67 26.27
CA ALA A 362 -7.21 5.24 26.02
C ALA A 362 -6.15 5.94 26.90
N LYS A 363 -6.52 6.99 27.64
CA LYS A 363 -5.64 7.65 28.62
C LYS A 363 -5.56 6.90 29.96
N ASN A 364 -6.50 6.00 30.23
CA ASN A 364 -6.57 5.28 31.50
C ASN A 364 -5.73 4.01 31.46
N GLU A 365 -5.34 3.50 32.63
CA GLU A 365 -4.53 2.28 32.69
C GLU A 365 -5.28 1.07 32.09
N PRO A 366 -4.60 0.24 31.27
CA PRO A 366 -5.20 -0.97 30.71
C PRO A 366 -5.75 -1.90 31.81
N GLY A 367 -7.01 -2.32 31.69
CA GLY A 367 -7.65 -3.28 32.61
C GLY A 367 -8.54 -2.67 33.69
N CYS A 368 -8.70 -1.33 33.73
CA CYS A 368 -9.72 -0.70 34.56
C CYS A 368 -11.11 -0.85 33.92
N ASN A 369 -11.89 -1.84 34.35
CA ASN A 369 -13.22 -2.12 33.82
C ASN A 369 -14.28 -1.03 34.14
N SER A 370 -13.96 -0.07 35.03
CA SER A 370 -14.89 0.98 35.44
C SER A 370 -15.18 2.04 34.37
N ASP A 371 -14.38 2.07 33.29
CA ASP A 371 -14.47 3.11 32.24
C ASP A 371 -14.96 2.59 30.89
N GLN A 372 -15.56 1.39 30.87
CA GLN A 372 -16.14 0.84 29.65
C GLN A 372 -17.51 1.44 29.37
N GLU A 373 -17.65 2.03 28.18
CA GLU A 373 -18.90 2.59 27.68
C GLU A 373 -19.46 1.69 26.56
N LYS A 374 -20.75 1.35 26.65
CA LYS A 374 -21.49 0.64 25.60
C LYS A 374 -22.16 1.66 24.67
N LEU A 375 -21.74 1.70 23.42
CA LEU A 375 -22.30 2.58 22.38
C LEU A 375 -23.06 1.75 21.34
N LEU A 376 -24.32 2.09 21.07
CA LEU A 376 -25.19 1.36 20.14
C LEU A 376 -25.20 1.97 18.73
N PHE A 377 -25.14 1.11 17.72
CA PHE A 377 -25.08 1.47 16.30
C PHE A 377 -25.82 0.44 15.44
N ASP A 378 -26.29 0.87 14.27
CA ASP A 378 -26.93 0.01 13.27
C ASP A 378 -25.90 -0.80 12.47
N ALA A 379 -24.68 -0.26 12.32
CA ALA A 379 -23.55 -0.90 11.66
C ALA A 379 -22.21 -0.44 12.25
N VAL A 380 -21.18 -1.28 12.12
CA VAL A 380 -19.81 -0.99 12.56
C VAL A 380 -18.82 -1.25 11.43
N VAL A 381 -18.15 -0.20 10.98
CA VAL A 381 -17.02 -0.25 10.04
C VAL A 381 -15.72 -0.39 10.82
N LEU A 382 -14.96 -1.44 10.56
CA LEU A 382 -13.72 -1.74 11.28
C LEU A 382 -12.49 -1.42 10.41
N ALA A 383 -11.86 -0.27 10.67
CA ALA A 383 -10.76 0.32 9.90
C ALA A 383 -9.47 0.48 10.74
N VAL A 384 -9.16 -0.52 11.56
CA VAL A 384 -8.20 -0.41 12.68
C VAL A 384 -6.70 -0.49 12.30
N GLY A 385 -6.40 -0.75 11.03
CA GLY A 385 -5.02 -0.99 10.57
C GLY A 385 -4.43 -2.30 11.12
N HIS A 386 -3.27 -2.70 10.61
CA HIS A 386 -2.72 -4.04 10.89
C HIS A 386 -1.91 -4.15 12.18
N SER A 387 -1.75 -3.05 12.91
CA SER A 387 -1.01 -3.02 14.19
C SER A 387 -1.92 -3.18 15.41
N ALA A 388 -3.25 -3.13 15.25
CA ALA A 388 -4.24 -3.31 16.31
C ALA A 388 -4.41 -4.81 16.65
N ARG A 389 -3.35 -5.43 17.17
CA ARG A 389 -3.29 -6.87 17.47
C ARG A 389 -4.32 -7.31 18.51
N ASP A 390 -4.62 -6.43 19.46
CA ASP A 390 -5.68 -6.58 20.46
C ASP A 390 -7.07 -6.77 19.82
N VAL A 391 -7.36 -6.00 18.77
CA VAL A 391 -8.62 -6.14 18.01
C VAL A 391 -8.70 -7.52 17.33
N TYR A 392 -7.60 -8.03 16.78
CA TYR A 392 -7.61 -9.39 16.21
C TYR A 392 -7.92 -10.47 17.25
N SER A 393 -7.36 -10.35 18.46
CA SER A 393 -7.68 -11.25 19.56
C SER A 393 -9.17 -11.16 19.95
N MET A 394 -9.72 -9.94 20.02
CA MET A 394 -11.15 -9.73 20.29
C MET A 394 -12.03 -10.34 19.19
N LEU A 395 -11.70 -10.16 17.91
CA LEU A 395 -12.44 -10.75 16.80
C LEU A 395 -12.45 -12.28 16.85
N LEU A 396 -11.33 -12.90 17.24
CA LEU A 396 -11.25 -14.35 17.43
C LEU A 396 -12.19 -14.83 18.55
N GLN A 397 -12.32 -14.08 19.64
CA GLN A 397 -13.25 -14.38 20.74
C GLN A 397 -14.72 -14.32 20.31
N HIS A 398 -15.04 -13.49 19.31
CA HIS A 398 -16.36 -13.43 18.66
C HIS A 398 -16.56 -14.46 17.55
N ASN A 399 -15.61 -15.39 17.36
CA ASN A 399 -15.63 -16.38 16.28
C ASN A 399 -15.71 -15.75 14.88
N ILE A 400 -15.15 -14.55 14.71
CA ILE A 400 -15.07 -13.90 13.40
C ILE A 400 -14.07 -14.66 12.55
N GLU A 401 -14.50 -15.01 11.33
CA GLU A 401 -13.70 -15.76 10.39
C GLU A 401 -12.49 -14.93 9.93
N MET A 402 -11.30 -15.43 10.25
CA MET A 402 -10.02 -14.85 9.86
C MET A 402 -9.14 -15.93 9.23
N VAL A 403 -8.49 -15.57 8.14
CA VAL A 403 -7.60 -16.46 7.39
C VAL A 403 -6.16 -15.93 7.52
N PRO A 404 -5.17 -16.80 7.83
CA PRO A 404 -3.76 -16.44 7.75
C PRO A 404 -3.41 -15.90 6.37
N LYS A 405 -2.67 -14.79 6.32
CA LYS A 405 -2.29 -14.15 5.06
C LYS A 405 -0.77 -14.05 4.98
N ASN A 406 -0.23 -14.37 3.80
CA ASN A 406 1.19 -14.15 3.53
C ASN A 406 1.52 -12.65 3.63
N PHE A 407 2.68 -12.37 4.22
CA PHE A 407 3.25 -11.04 4.36
C PHE A 407 4.76 -11.09 4.10
N ALA A 408 5.47 -9.99 4.34
CA ALA A 408 6.91 -9.95 4.20
C ALA A 408 7.58 -9.40 5.44
N VAL A 409 8.76 -9.93 5.76
CA VAL A 409 9.60 -9.47 6.87
C VAL A 409 11.02 -9.23 6.40
N GLY A 410 11.75 -8.38 7.09
CA GLY A 410 13.18 -8.24 6.82
C GLY A 410 13.83 -7.14 7.63
N LEU A 411 14.82 -6.51 7.01
CA LEU A 411 15.69 -5.51 7.64
C LEU A 411 15.59 -4.20 6.86
N ARG A 412 15.84 -3.08 7.53
CA ARG A 412 15.86 -1.78 6.85
C ARG A 412 17.27 -1.38 6.47
N ILE A 413 17.54 -1.23 5.18
CA ILE A 413 18.83 -0.75 4.66
C ILE A 413 18.84 0.77 4.56
N GLU A 414 19.97 1.39 4.86
CA GLU A 414 20.21 2.82 4.75
C GLU A 414 21.55 3.09 4.04
N HIS A 415 21.55 4.10 3.17
CA HIS A 415 22.70 4.59 2.42
C HIS A 415 22.75 6.12 2.45
N PRO A 416 23.91 6.74 2.24
CA PRO A 416 23.95 8.15 1.85
C PRO A 416 23.08 8.41 0.60
N GLN A 417 22.20 9.40 0.65
CA GLN A 417 21.31 9.74 -0.46
C GLN A 417 22.09 10.18 -1.70
N GLU A 418 23.24 10.83 -1.53
CA GLU A 418 24.13 11.24 -2.61
C GLU A 418 24.70 10.04 -3.39
N LEU A 419 24.98 8.93 -2.71
CA LEU A 419 25.37 7.68 -3.35
C LEU A 419 24.22 7.16 -4.23
N ILE A 420 23.00 7.10 -3.70
CA ILE A 420 21.84 6.66 -4.48
C ILE A 420 21.55 7.60 -5.66
N ASN A 421 21.72 8.91 -5.48
CA ASN A 421 21.61 9.89 -6.57
C ASN A 421 22.64 9.59 -7.67
N SER A 422 23.89 9.31 -7.30
CA SER A 422 24.97 8.99 -8.24
C SER A 422 24.71 7.67 -8.98
N ILE A 423 24.23 6.64 -8.27
CA ILE A 423 23.88 5.34 -8.86
C ILE A 423 22.76 5.46 -9.89
N GLN A 424 21.73 6.26 -9.59
CA GLN A 424 20.55 6.41 -10.44
C GLN A 424 20.78 7.38 -11.60
N TYR A 425 21.48 8.49 -11.36
CA TYR A 425 21.50 9.65 -12.27
C TYR A 425 22.88 10.01 -12.80
N SER A 426 23.96 9.39 -12.31
CA SER A 426 25.34 9.70 -12.73
C SER A 426 25.62 11.21 -12.62
N GLU A 427 26.02 11.89 -13.69
CA GLU A 427 26.34 13.33 -13.68
C GLU A 427 25.17 14.24 -13.25
N LEU A 428 23.92 13.82 -13.51
CA LEU A 428 22.72 14.56 -13.11
C LEU A 428 22.46 14.51 -11.59
N ALA A 429 23.23 13.73 -10.82
CA ALA A 429 23.11 13.68 -9.37
C ALA A 429 23.30 15.07 -8.73
N ASN A 430 24.16 15.91 -9.30
CA ASN A 430 24.42 17.28 -8.85
C ASN A 430 23.20 18.21 -9.02
N GLU A 431 22.29 17.88 -9.93
CA GLU A 431 21.06 18.64 -10.17
C GLU A 431 19.90 18.26 -9.23
N VAL A 432 20.12 17.35 -8.27
CA VAL A 432 19.13 17.02 -7.23
C VAL A 432 19.09 18.09 -6.12
N GLN A 433 20.26 18.60 -5.73
CA GLN A 433 20.45 19.70 -4.76
C GLN A 433 19.60 19.59 -3.47
N GLY A 434 19.64 18.43 -2.80
CA GLY A 434 18.86 18.21 -1.57
C GLY A 434 17.35 18.45 -1.76
N GLY A 435 16.83 18.00 -2.91
CA GLY A 435 15.42 18.11 -3.31
C GLY A 435 14.98 19.47 -3.86
N ARG A 436 15.89 20.46 -3.97
CA ARG A 436 15.59 21.78 -4.55
C ARG A 436 15.86 21.87 -6.05
N GLY A 437 16.66 20.97 -6.59
CA GLY A 437 17.09 21.06 -7.98
C GLY A 437 16.04 20.54 -8.96
N ARG A 438 16.36 20.61 -10.25
CA ARG A 438 15.43 20.23 -11.34
C ARG A 438 15.19 18.73 -11.40
N ILE A 439 16.14 17.93 -10.94
CA ILE A 439 16.07 16.47 -10.95
C ILE A 439 15.47 15.98 -9.63
N PRO A 440 14.52 15.03 -9.65
CA PRO A 440 13.93 14.48 -8.42
C PRO A 440 14.97 13.80 -7.54
N VAL A 441 14.71 13.71 -6.23
CA VAL A 441 15.56 12.94 -5.33
C VAL A 441 15.47 11.46 -5.70
N ALA A 442 16.63 10.83 -5.88
CA ALA A 442 16.71 9.50 -6.46
C ALA A 442 16.05 8.44 -5.59
N ASP A 443 15.32 7.58 -6.29
CA ASP A 443 14.47 6.54 -5.75
C ASP A 443 14.88 5.21 -6.41
N TYR A 444 14.69 4.07 -5.73
CA TYR A 444 14.91 2.77 -6.35
C TYR A 444 13.79 1.78 -6.01
N LYS A 445 13.69 0.76 -6.86
CA LYS A 445 12.85 -0.41 -6.63
C LYS A 445 13.58 -1.63 -7.18
N VAL A 446 13.89 -2.56 -6.29
CA VAL A 446 14.58 -3.81 -6.63
C VAL A 446 13.77 -5.01 -6.15
N ALA A 447 13.82 -6.10 -6.91
CA ALA A 447 13.12 -7.35 -6.59
C ALA A 447 13.84 -8.55 -7.20
N LYS A 448 13.96 -9.64 -6.45
CA LYS A 448 14.55 -10.91 -6.86
C LYS A 448 13.69 -12.07 -6.41
N TYR A 449 13.65 -13.09 -7.24
CA TYR A 449 13.12 -14.39 -6.86
C TYR A 449 14.29 -15.28 -6.51
N VAL A 450 14.19 -15.95 -5.38
CA VAL A 450 15.22 -16.78 -4.78
C VAL A 450 14.70 -18.22 -4.87
N GLY A 451 15.28 -19.02 -5.77
CA GLY A 451 14.83 -20.39 -6.05
C GLY A 451 15.85 -21.46 -5.71
N GLY A 452 15.39 -22.70 -5.50
CA GLY A 452 16.21 -23.83 -5.02
C GLY A 452 17.39 -24.21 -5.92
N ASP A 453 17.30 -24.00 -7.24
CA ASP A 453 18.40 -24.32 -8.17
C ASP A 453 19.62 -23.38 -8.01
N GLU A 454 19.42 -22.16 -7.51
CA GLU A 454 20.50 -21.16 -7.34
C GLU A 454 21.23 -21.29 -5.99
N PHE A 455 20.68 -22.09 -5.05
CA PHE A 455 21.27 -22.39 -3.73
C PHE A 455 21.98 -23.75 -3.68
N ASN A 456 22.00 -24.51 -4.77
CA ASN A 456 22.63 -25.83 -4.87
C ASN A 456 24.14 -25.76 -5.21
N THR A 457 24.89 -24.94 -4.49
CA THR A 457 26.35 -25.09 -4.39
C THR A 457 26.69 -25.58 -2.99
N GLU A 458 26.89 -26.89 -2.88
CA GLU A 458 27.65 -27.61 -1.84
C GLU A 458 27.19 -27.55 -0.36
N SER A 459 25.93 -27.26 -0.07
CA SER A 459 25.35 -27.65 1.23
C SER A 459 23.98 -28.25 1.04
N SER A 460 23.87 -29.53 1.34
CA SER A 460 22.65 -30.35 1.33
C SER A 460 21.51 -29.68 2.12
N PHE A 461 20.68 -28.91 1.43
CA PHE A 461 19.34 -28.56 1.89
C PHE A 461 18.35 -29.57 1.30
N GLU A 462 17.52 -30.14 2.16
CA GLU A 462 16.45 -31.03 1.76
C GLU A 462 15.57 -30.39 0.67
N SER A 463 15.31 -31.17 -0.38
CA SER A 463 14.44 -30.84 -1.50
C SER A 463 13.07 -30.36 -1.04
N GLY A 464 12.89 -29.04 -0.97
CA GLY A 464 11.61 -28.43 -0.59
C GLY A 464 11.58 -26.89 -0.53
N VAL A 465 12.69 -26.19 -0.79
CA VAL A 465 12.72 -24.72 -0.68
C VAL A 465 11.88 -24.09 -1.79
N GLU A 466 10.69 -23.60 -1.43
CA GLU A 466 9.82 -22.82 -2.32
C GLU A 466 10.54 -21.56 -2.83
N ASN A 467 10.21 -21.16 -4.06
CA ASN A 467 10.70 -19.90 -4.64
C ASN A 467 10.22 -18.71 -3.78
N ARG A 468 11.13 -18.02 -3.10
CA ARG A 468 10.82 -16.83 -2.31
C ARG A 468 11.01 -15.56 -3.12
N SER A 469 10.31 -14.49 -2.76
CA SER A 469 10.54 -13.16 -3.35
C SER A 469 11.14 -12.24 -2.31
N CYS A 470 12.28 -11.64 -2.65
CA CYS A 470 12.91 -10.59 -1.87
C CYS A 470 12.83 -9.27 -2.63
N TYR A 471 12.45 -8.18 -1.98
CA TYR A 471 12.29 -6.90 -2.67
C TYR A 471 12.45 -5.71 -1.73
N SER A 472 12.74 -4.55 -2.31
CA SER A 472 12.70 -3.27 -1.58
C SER A 472 11.25 -2.84 -1.36
N PHE A 473 10.91 -2.51 -0.12
CA PHE A 473 9.61 -2.02 0.32
C PHE A 473 9.77 -0.67 1.02
N CYS A 474 8.76 0.20 0.91
CA CYS A 474 8.72 1.52 1.53
C CYS A 474 10.02 2.34 1.38
N MET A 475 10.69 2.29 0.22
CA MET A 475 11.93 3.03 -0.03
C MET A 475 11.69 4.54 0.09
N CYS A 476 12.32 5.23 1.03
CA CYS A 476 12.13 6.64 1.37
C CYS A 476 13.38 7.46 0.98
N PRO A 477 13.35 8.18 -0.16
CA PRO A 477 14.45 9.04 -0.55
C PRO A 477 14.57 10.22 0.41
N GLY A 478 15.80 10.60 0.75
CA GLY A 478 16.11 11.73 1.62
C GLY A 478 15.27 11.70 2.89
N GLY A 479 15.17 10.51 3.49
CA GLY A 479 14.29 10.17 4.59
C GLY A 479 15.03 9.82 5.88
N GLN A 480 14.29 9.18 6.78
CA GLN A 480 14.76 8.72 8.09
C GLN A 480 14.11 7.37 8.44
N VAL A 481 14.85 6.52 9.14
CA VAL A 481 14.33 5.33 9.81
C VAL A 481 13.61 5.76 11.09
N VAL A 482 12.42 5.19 11.36
CA VAL A 482 11.59 5.55 12.52
C VAL A 482 11.13 4.31 13.27
N LEU A 483 10.87 4.47 14.57
CA LEU A 483 10.31 3.42 15.41
C LEU A 483 8.81 3.30 15.18
N THR A 484 8.31 2.08 14.98
CA THR A 484 6.88 1.78 14.84
C THR A 484 6.38 0.78 15.89
N SER A 485 7.16 0.58 16.96
CA SER A 485 6.74 -0.18 18.13
C SER A 485 5.49 0.42 18.78
N THR A 486 4.59 -0.47 19.17
CA THR A 486 3.37 -0.16 19.95
C THR A 486 3.46 -0.69 21.39
N ASN A 487 4.53 -1.44 21.71
CA ASN A 487 4.81 -2.03 23.01
C ASN A 487 6.30 -1.78 23.38
N PRO A 488 6.63 -1.39 24.62
CA PRO A 488 8.02 -1.23 25.07
C PRO A 488 8.93 -2.47 24.94
N SER A 489 8.38 -3.68 25.00
CA SER A 489 9.15 -4.93 24.87
C SER A 489 9.37 -5.40 23.43
N GLU A 490 8.78 -4.71 22.46
CA GLU A 490 8.84 -5.04 21.04
C GLU A 490 9.59 -3.93 20.29
N LEU A 491 10.44 -4.29 19.33
CA LEU A 491 11.12 -3.36 18.44
C LEU A 491 10.73 -3.61 16.99
N CYS A 492 10.01 -2.67 16.38
CA CYS A 492 9.75 -2.63 14.94
C CYS A 492 10.13 -1.26 14.41
N ILE A 493 10.69 -1.22 13.20
CA ILE A 493 10.99 0.02 12.51
C ILE A 493 10.20 0.16 11.20
N ASN A 494 10.11 1.39 10.72
CA ASN A 494 9.72 1.74 9.37
C ASN A 494 10.53 2.99 8.95
N GLY A 495 10.02 3.82 8.06
CA GLY A 495 10.69 5.05 7.67
C GLY A 495 9.79 6.01 6.94
N MET A 496 10.28 7.24 6.88
CA MET A 496 9.53 8.40 6.43
C MET A 496 10.43 9.37 5.71
N SER A 497 9.83 10.28 4.96
CA SER A 497 10.49 11.47 4.43
C SER A 497 9.58 12.67 4.60
N PHE A 498 10.18 13.85 4.70
CA PHE A 498 9.46 15.11 4.51
C PHE A 498 9.23 15.36 3.01
N SER A 499 8.32 16.27 2.66
CA SER A 499 7.90 16.53 1.28
C SER A 499 9.06 16.89 0.36
N ARG A 500 10.12 17.49 0.92
CA ARG A 500 11.30 17.88 0.16
C ARG A 500 12.32 16.75 -0.03
N ARG A 501 12.25 15.68 0.77
CA ARG A 501 13.21 14.55 0.74
C ARG A 501 14.67 15.04 0.83
N ALA A 502 14.94 15.91 1.81
CA ALA A 502 16.22 16.61 1.94
C ALA A 502 17.17 16.01 2.99
N SER A 503 16.81 14.88 3.63
CA SER A 503 17.73 14.19 4.55
C SER A 503 18.96 13.67 3.79
N LYS A 504 20.05 13.45 4.52
CA LYS A 504 21.29 12.86 4.00
C LYS A 504 21.15 11.39 3.62
N TRP A 505 20.03 10.76 3.96
CA TRP A 505 19.88 9.31 3.96
C TRP A 505 18.79 8.84 3.00
N ALA A 506 19.09 7.82 2.22
CA ALA A 506 18.11 6.98 1.53
C ALA A 506 17.90 5.71 2.37
N ASN A 507 16.67 5.28 2.57
CA ASN A 507 16.43 4.00 3.26
C ASN A 507 15.27 3.21 2.65
N SER A 508 15.29 1.89 2.78
CA SER A 508 14.18 1.01 2.40
C SER A 508 14.17 -0.25 3.25
N ALA A 509 13.01 -0.85 3.45
CA ALA A 509 12.97 -2.23 3.93
C ALA A 509 13.41 -3.17 2.80
N LEU A 510 14.33 -4.10 3.07
CA LEU A 510 14.60 -5.25 2.21
C LEU A 510 13.91 -6.44 2.86
N VAL A 511 12.88 -6.95 2.20
CA VAL A 511 11.95 -7.90 2.82
C VAL A 511 11.81 -9.16 1.98
N VAL A 512 11.58 -10.28 2.67
CA VAL A 512 11.33 -11.60 2.11
C VAL A 512 9.87 -11.96 2.39
N THR A 513 9.16 -12.45 1.37
CA THR A 513 7.82 -13.00 1.58
C THR A 513 7.90 -14.25 2.46
N VAL A 514 7.07 -14.30 3.50
CA VAL A 514 6.86 -15.46 4.36
C VAL A 514 5.45 -16.03 4.16
N SER A 515 5.35 -17.35 4.06
CA SER A 515 4.07 -18.06 3.90
C SER A 515 3.52 -18.56 5.24
N SER A 516 2.24 -18.93 5.24
CA SER A 516 1.57 -19.54 6.40
C SER A 516 2.28 -20.79 6.93
N ASP A 517 2.97 -21.53 6.06
CA ASP A 517 3.65 -22.79 6.40
C ASP A 517 4.90 -22.53 7.26
N GLU A 518 5.45 -21.31 7.20
CA GLU A 518 6.58 -20.90 8.05
C GLU A 518 6.14 -20.54 9.47
N PHE A 519 4.82 -20.53 9.75
CA PHE A 519 4.25 -20.23 11.07
C PHE A 519 3.95 -21.50 11.87
N ASP A 520 4.48 -22.65 11.44
CA ASP A 520 4.20 -23.97 12.04
C ASP A 520 4.47 -24.02 13.54
N SER A 521 5.57 -23.41 13.99
CA SER A 521 5.92 -23.28 15.42
C SER A 521 4.89 -22.46 16.23
N PHE A 522 4.03 -21.69 15.56
CA PHE A 522 3.01 -20.81 16.16
C PHE A 522 1.58 -21.30 15.89
N ARG A 523 1.38 -22.50 15.33
CA ARG A 523 0.05 -23.05 15.00
C ARG A 523 -0.94 -23.07 16.16
N SER A 524 -0.46 -23.14 17.40
CA SER A 524 -1.31 -23.05 18.60
C SER A 524 -2.10 -21.74 18.71
N HIS A 525 -1.69 -20.69 18.00
CA HIS A 525 -2.38 -19.39 17.94
C HIS A 525 -3.42 -19.33 16.80
N GLY A 526 -3.67 -20.45 16.10
CA GLY A 526 -4.67 -20.54 15.05
C GLY A 526 -4.47 -19.49 13.95
N PRO A 527 -5.52 -18.74 13.55
CA PRO A 527 -5.40 -17.67 12.54
C PRO A 527 -4.38 -16.58 12.88
N LEU A 528 -4.01 -16.41 14.15
CA LEU A 528 -3.09 -15.37 14.62
C LEU A 528 -1.62 -15.82 14.62
N ALA A 529 -1.29 -17.00 14.09
CA ALA A 529 0.09 -17.50 14.05
C ALA A 529 1.07 -16.51 13.38
N GLY A 530 0.64 -15.81 12.31
CA GLY A 530 1.45 -14.76 11.68
C GLY A 530 1.66 -13.51 12.55
N VAL A 531 0.72 -13.20 13.45
CA VAL A 531 0.88 -12.10 14.43
C VAL A 531 1.96 -12.46 15.46
N GLU A 532 1.97 -13.70 15.95
CA GLU A 532 3.00 -14.16 16.88
C GLU A 532 4.37 -14.28 16.21
N PHE A 533 4.43 -14.71 14.94
CA PHE A 533 5.66 -14.67 14.17
C PHE A 533 6.26 -13.25 14.13
N GLN A 534 5.44 -12.21 13.93
CA GLN A 534 5.92 -10.83 14.00
C GLN A 534 6.42 -10.47 15.41
N ARG A 535 5.67 -10.84 16.46
CA ARG A 535 6.04 -10.55 17.87
C ARG A 535 7.37 -11.18 18.26
N GLU A 536 7.62 -12.42 17.86
CA GLU A 536 8.86 -13.13 18.14
C GLU A 536 10.07 -12.33 17.66
N PHE A 537 10.08 -11.93 16.38
CA PHE A 537 11.22 -11.20 15.82
C PHE A 537 11.29 -9.75 16.30
N GLU A 538 10.16 -9.13 16.66
CA GLU A 538 10.15 -7.81 17.30
C GLU A 538 10.76 -7.83 18.71
N ARG A 539 10.47 -8.85 19.52
CA ARG A 539 11.09 -9.03 20.86
C ARG A 539 12.57 -9.34 20.75
N ARG A 540 12.93 -10.28 19.86
CA ARG A 540 14.32 -10.63 19.61
C ARG A 540 15.15 -9.42 19.16
N ALA A 541 14.58 -8.57 18.30
CA ALA A 541 15.24 -7.33 17.89
C ALA A 541 15.43 -6.36 19.07
N ALA A 542 14.45 -6.24 19.96
CA ALA A 542 14.57 -5.40 21.17
C ALA A 542 15.68 -5.91 22.10
N GLU A 543 15.78 -7.22 22.31
CA GLU A 543 16.83 -7.87 23.10
C GLU A 543 18.22 -7.65 22.49
N MET A 544 18.36 -7.88 21.18
CA MET A 544 19.61 -7.64 20.45
C MET A 544 20.04 -6.17 20.51
N GLY A 545 19.08 -5.25 20.53
CA GLY A 545 19.29 -3.82 20.72
C GLY A 545 19.69 -3.43 22.16
N GLY A 546 19.40 -4.27 23.15
CA GLY A 546 19.65 -3.99 24.56
C GLY A 546 18.57 -3.14 25.23
N GLY A 547 17.36 -3.09 24.68
CA GLY A 547 16.24 -2.32 25.21
C GLY A 547 16.30 -0.81 24.89
N ASN A 548 15.43 -0.02 25.54
CA ASN A 548 15.34 1.44 25.39
C ASN A 548 15.21 1.91 23.92
N PHE A 549 14.53 1.11 23.10
CA PHE A 549 14.31 1.34 21.67
C PHE A 549 15.59 1.52 20.84
N VAL A 550 16.74 1.04 21.33
CA VAL A 550 17.99 1.00 20.56
C VAL A 550 17.86 -0.10 19.51
N VAL A 551 18.14 0.23 18.25
CA VAL A 551 17.97 -0.70 17.13
C VAL A 551 19.26 -1.51 16.92
N PRO A 552 19.20 -2.86 16.86
CA PRO A 552 20.34 -3.64 16.41
C PRO A 552 20.65 -3.32 14.95
N ALA A 553 21.92 -3.11 14.63
CA ALA A 553 22.37 -2.70 13.31
C ALA A 553 23.68 -3.42 12.93
N GLN A 554 23.88 -3.60 11.63
CA GLN A 554 25.04 -4.28 11.08
C GLN A 554 25.40 -3.68 9.72
N ARG A 555 26.69 -3.46 9.44
CA ARG A 555 27.13 -3.05 8.08
C ARG A 555 26.71 -4.13 7.08
N VAL A 556 26.38 -3.72 5.86
CA VAL A 556 25.99 -4.67 4.81
C VAL A 556 27.11 -5.67 4.53
N THR A 557 28.37 -5.22 4.46
CA THR A 557 29.54 -6.09 4.25
C THR A 557 29.67 -7.16 5.33
N ASP A 558 29.46 -6.78 6.59
CA ASP A 558 29.56 -7.66 7.75
C ASP A 558 28.40 -8.66 7.81
N PHE A 559 27.20 -8.23 7.40
CA PHE A 559 26.03 -9.10 7.29
C PHE A 559 26.21 -10.17 6.21
N LEU A 560 26.79 -9.81 5.06
CA LEU A 560 27.13 -10.77 3.99
C LEU A 560 28.24 -11.73 4.41
N ALA A 561 29.24 -11.24 5.16
CA ALA A 561 30.35 -12.05 5.66
C ALA A 561 30.03 -12.85 6.94
N GLU A 562 28.85 -12.67 7.54
CA GLU A 562 28.45 -13.27 8.83
C GLU A 562 29.44 -12.99 9.98
N THR A 563 30.00 -11.79 9.97
CA THR A 563 30.96 -11.34 10.98
C THR A 563 30.44 -10.09 11.69
N LEU A 564 31.05 -9.72 12.81
CA LEU A 564 30.82 -8.40 13.42
C LEU A 564 32.17 -7.72 13.51
N SER A 565 32.37 -6.66 12.73
CA SER A 565 33.60 -5.88 12.78
C SER A 565 33.73 -5.14 14.11
N ASP A 566 34.97 -5.00 14.62
CA ASP A 566 35.29 -4.14 15.77
C ASP A 566 35.22 -2.64 15.42
N THR A 567 35.01 -2.29 14.15
CA THR A 567 34.87 -0.89 13.72
C THR A 567 33.53 -0.30 14.16
N SER A 568 33.53 0.96 14.61
CA SER A 568 32.32 1.70 14.96
C SER A 568 31.34 1.74 13.78
N LEU A 569 30.04 1.55 13.99
CA LEU A 569 29.03 1.66 12.93
C LEU A 569 29.05 3.05 12.24
N PRO A 570 28.67 3.15 10.95
CA PRO A 570 28.50 4.43 10.30
C PRO A 570 27.32 5.21 10.94
N ALA A 571 27.25 6.51 10.66
CA ALA A 571 26.13 7.32 11.12
C ALA A 571 24.80 6.80 10.55
N SER A 572 23.72 7.02 11.29
CA SER A 572 22.36 6.59 10.94
C SER A 572 21.39 7.75 11.07
N SER A 573 20.30 7.72 10.31
CA SER A 573 19.17 8.64 10.51
C SER A 573 18.34 8.33 11.76
N TYR A 574 18.45 7.11 12.30
CA TYR A 574 17.66 6.66 13.43
C TYR A 574 18.09 7.32 14.74
N ARG A 575 17.17 8.08 15.35
CA ARG A 575 17.50 9.01 16.44
C ARG A 575 17.58 8.39 17.84
N LEU A 576 17.01 7.21 18.06
CA LEU A 576 16.94 6.59 19.39
C LEU A 576 18.21 5.77 19.73
N GLY A 577 19.12 5.65 18.78
CA GLY A 577 20.40 4.96 18.90
C GLY A 577 20.43 3.61 18.16
N VAL A 578 21.61 3.26 17.67
CA VAL A 578 21.89 1.96 17.04
C VAL A 578 22.98 1.22 17.82
N LYS A 579 22.92 -0.12 17.80
CA LYS A 579 23.90 -0.99 18.44
C LYS A 579 24.42 -2.01 17.45
N ALA A 580 25.75 -2.16 17.37
CA ALA A 580 26.38 -3.19 16.54
C ALA A 580 25.94 -4.58 17.03
N SER A 581 25.26 -5.33 16.16
CA SER A 581 24.68 -6.63 16.48
C SER A 581 24.73 -7.56 15.27
N ARG A 582 24.78 -8.88 15.52
CA ARG A 582 24.80 -9.92 14.48
C ARG A 582 23.41 -10.13 13.86
N LEU A 583 22.98 -9.24 12.98
CA LEU A 583 21.66 -9.29 12.34
C LEU A 583 21.43 -10.56 11.51
N HIS A 584 22.49 -11.20 11.01
CA HIS A 584 22.43 -12.51 10.34
C HIS A 584 21.89 -13.63 11.24
N ASN A 585 21.94 -13.46 12.57
CA ASN A 585 21.34 -14.39 13.53
C ASN A 585 19.89 -14.07 13.88
N LEU A 586 19.33 -12.93 13.42
CA LEU A 586 18.03 -12.45 13.87
C LEU A 586 16.87 -13.29 13.35
N PHE A 587 16.85 -13.57 12.05
CA PHE A 587 15.84 -14.40 11.40
C PHE A 587 16.31 -15.85 11.26
N PRO A 588 15.41 -16.80 10.95
CA PRO A 588 15.80 -18.15 10.56
C PRO A 588 16.76 -18.12 9.37
N ALA A 589 17.67 -19.09 9.31
CA ALA A 589 18.78 -19.12 8.35
C ALA A 589 18.31 -18.93 6.90
N HIS A 590 17.17 -19.50 6.52
CA HIS A 590 16.65 -19.39 5.16
C HIS A 590 16.20 -17.97 4.78
N ILE A 591 15.68 -17.17 5.72
CA ILE A 591 15.32 -15.76 5.48
C ILE A 591 16.60 -14.94 5.36
N THR A 592 17.56 -15.15 6.27
CA THR A 592 18.87 -14.48 6.25
C THR A 592 19.58 -14.73 4.92
N LYS A 593 19.67 -15.99 4.48
CA LYS A 593 20.31 -16.38 3.22
C LYS A 593 19.62 -15.78 2.00
N ALA A 594 18.30 -15.73 2.00
CA ALA A 594 17.54 -15.07 0.92
C ALA A 594 17.81 -13.56 0.86
N LEU A 595 17.92 -12.88 2.01
CA LEU A 595 18.31 -11.47 2.08
C LEU A 595 19.74 -11.25 1.58
N GLN A 596 20.72 -12.04 2.05
CA GLN A 596 22.12 -11.96 1.62
C GLN A 596 22.24 -12.07 0.08
N TYR A 597 21.70 -13.15 -0.49
CA TYR A 597 21.71 -13.36 -1.94
C TYR A 597 21.05 -12.22 -2.71
N SER A 598 19.91 -11.74 -2.21
CA SER A 598 19.18 -10.66 -2.89
C SER A 598 19.95 -9.35 -2.85
N ILE A 599 20.64 -9.03 -1.75
CA ILE A 599 21.51 -7.84 -1.65
C ILE A 599 22.64 -7.91 -2.68
N GLU A 600 23.30 -9.05 -2.85
CA GLU A 600 24.31 -9.25 -3.90
C GLU A 600 23.73 -9.05 -5.30
N MET A 601 22.52 -9.55 -5.55
CA MET A 601 21.87 -9.36 -6.83
C MET A 601 21.39 -7.92 -7.05
N PHE A 602 21.04 -7.19 -5.99
CA PHE A 602 20.69 -5.78 -6.06
C PHE A 602 21.92 -4.93 -6.39
N ASP A 603 23.10 -5.28 -5.86
CA ASP A 603 24.35 -4.60 -6.22
C ASP A 603 24.69 -4.78 -7.71
N LYS A 604 24.42 -5.94 -8.29
CA LYS A 604 24.56 -6.13 -9.75
C LYS A 604 23.63 -5.21 -10.57
N GLU A 605 22.44 -4.89 -10.05
CA GLU A 605 21.51 -3.95 -10.70
C GLU A 605 21.87 -2.48 -10.41
N LEU A 606 22.38 -2.22 -9.22
CA LEU A 606 22.72 -0.91 -8.66
C LEU A 606 24.17 -0.93 -8.15
N PRO A 607 25.19 -0.94 -9.04
CA PRO A 607 26.59 -1.07 -8.61
C PRO A 607 26.98 -0.02 -7.57
N GLY A 608 27.49 -0.48 -6.42
CA GLY A 608 27.79 0.37 -5.26
C GLY A 608 26.70 0.36 -4.18
N PHE A 609 25.67 -0.48 -4.34
CA PHE A 609 24.65 -0.71 -3.30
C PHE A 609 25.25 -1.46 -2.10
N ILE A 610 26.25 -2.32 -2.32
CA ILE A 610 27.12 -2.84 -1.26
C ILE A 610 28.29 -1.87 -1.07
N THR A 611 28.37 -1.28 0.10
CA THR A 611 29.46 -0.39 0.51
C THR A 611 29.63 -0.46 2.03
N THR A 612 30.79 -0.05 2.54
CA THR A 612 31.05 0.05 3.97
C THR A 612 30.15 1.07 4.66
N ASP A 613 29.64 2.06 3.93
CA ASP A 613 28.70 3.08 4.44
C ASP A 613 27.24 2.62 4.47
N ALA A 614 26.92 1.43 3.95
CA ALA A 614 25.57 0.89 3.94
C ALA A 614 25.27 0.16 5.25
N LEU A 615 24.15 0.51 5.89
CA LEU A 615 23.78 0.02 7.21
C LEU A 615 22.44 -0.72 7.18
N LEU A 616 22.43 -1.97 7.63
CA LEU A 616 21.20 -2.70 7.95
C LEU A 616 20.79 -2.40 9.39
N HIS A 617 19.53 -2.11 9.56
CA HIS A 617 18.86 -1.90 10.84
C HIS A 617 17.95 -3.09 11.12
N GLY A 618 17.48 -3.19 12.36
CA GLY A 618 16.59 -4.25 12.87
C GLY A 618 15.27 -4.41 12.09
N VAL A 619 14.28 -4.98 12.74
CA VAL A 619 13.20 -5.64 11.97
C VAL A 619 12.15 -4.70 11.40
N GLU A 620 11.79 -5.01 10.16
CA GLU A 620 10.58 -4.53 9.49
C GLU A 620 9.63 -5.73 9.31
N THR A 621 8.73 -5.93 10.26
CA THR A 621 7.82 -7.11 10.33
C THR A 621 6.39 -6.79 9.91
N ARG A 622 6.01 -5.50 9.89
CA ARG A 622 4.64 -5.05 9.71
C ARG A 622 4.42 -4.43 8.33
N THR A 623 4.77 -5.17 7.27
CA THR A 623 4.68 -4.70 5.86
C THR A 623 3.27 -4.73 5.27
N SER A 624 2.43 -5.63 5.79
CA SER A 624 1.00 -5.75 5.50
C SER A 624 0.34 -6.60 6.58
N SER A 625 -0.99 -6.73 6.57
CA SER A 625 -1.68 -7.55 7.57
C SER A 625 -1.29 -9.03 7.47
N PRO A 626 -0.98 -9.68 8.63
CA PRO A 626 -0.74 -11.12 8.72
C PRO A 626 -2.03 -11.94 8.67
N VAL A 627 -3.20 -11.28 8.69
CA VAL A 627 -4.51 -11.90 8.63
C VAL A 627 -5.40 -11.21 7.60
N GLN A 628 -6.34 -11.96 7.05
CA GLN A 628 -7.46 -11.42 6.28
C GLN A 628 -8.76 -11.70 7.05
N ILE A 629 -9.52 -10.65 7.35
CA ILE A 629 -10.84 -10.79 7.98
C ILE A 629 -11.85 -11.04 6.87
N SER A 630 -12.51 -12.19 6.86
CA SER A 630 -13.39 -12.58 5.75
C SER A 630 -14.60 -11.66 5.63
N ARG A 631 -14.83 -11.14 4.42
CA ARG A 631 -15.98 -10.29 4.06
C ARG A 631 -16.48 -10.57 2.64
N GLN A 632 -17.73 -10.24 2.39
CA GLN A 632 -18.35 -10.28 1.07
C GLN A 632 -17.72 -9.22 0.16
N ALA A 633 -17.41 -9.60 -1.08
CA ALA A 633 -16.65 -8.75 -1.98
C ALA A 633 -17.42 -7.48 -2.41
N ASP A 634 -18.74 -7.60 -2.56
CA ASP A 634 -19.65 -6.57 -3.05
C ASP A 634 -20.19 -5.66 -1.93
N THR A 635 -20.57 -6.23 -0.78
CA THR A 635 -21.15 -5.44 0.33
C THR A 635 -20.11 -4.98 1.36
N CYS A 636 -18.90 -5.57 1.34
CA CYS A 636 -17.88 -5.42 2.37
C CYS A 636 -18.30 -5.91 3.78
N GLU A 637 -19.46 -6.54 3.92
CA GLU A 637 -19.94 -7.08 5.21
C GLU A 637 -19.20 -8.38 5.55
N SER A 638 -18.89 -8.60 6.83
CA SER A 638 -18.27 -9.82 7.31
C SER A 638 -19.09 -11.06 6.93
N THR A 639 -18.42 -12.14 6.54
CA THR A 639 -19.06 -13.43 6.22
C THR A 639 -19.64 -14.13 7.46
N SER A 640 -19.18 -13.76 8.65
CA SER A 640 -19.47 -14.47 9.91
C SER A 640 -20.30 -13.64 10.89
N LEU A 641 -20.42 -12.32 10.70
CA LEU A 641 -21.18 -11.45 11.60
C LEU A 641 -21.86 -10.29 10.86
N LYS A 642 -23.19 -10.29 10.88
CA LYS A 642 -24.00 -9.26 10.23
C LYS A 642 -23.78 -7.89 10.86
N GLY A 643 -23.71 -6.83 10.06
CA GLY A 643 -23.52 -5.45 10.51
C GLY A 643 -22.06 -5.06 10.80
N LEU A 644 -21.09 -5.99 10.63
CA LEU A 644 -19.66 -5.70 10.75
C LEU A 644 -19.01 -5.55 9.37
N TYR A 645 -18.29 -4.48 9.12
CA TYR A 645 -17.68 -4.17 7.82
C TYR A 645 -16.16 -3.97 7.95
N PRO A 646 -15.35 -5.03 7.85
CA PRO A 646 -13.90 -4.93 7.99
C PRO A 646 -13.24 -4.36 6.71
N ILE A 647 -12.44 -3.30 6.86
CA ILE A 647 -11.84 -2.57 5.73
C ILE A 647 -10.37 -2.21 5.92
N GLY A 648 -9.74 -1.81 4.82
CA GLY A 648 -8.39 -1.30 4.77
C GLY A 648 -7.32 -2.36 5.00
N GLU A 649 -6.13 -1.91 5.37
CA GLU A 649 -4.95 -2.78 5.48
C GLU A 649 -5.10 -3.78 6.62
N GLY A 650 -5.69 -3.37 7.75
CA GLY A 650 -5.93 -4.25 8.90
C GLY A 650 -6.84 -5.44 8.60
N ALA A 651 -7.80 -5.26 7.69
CA ALA A 651 -8.66 -6.34 7.22
C ALA A 651 -8.01 -7.21 6.12
N GLY A 652 -6.88 -6.78 5.56
CA GLY A 652 -6.17 -7.49 4.49
C GLY A 652 -6.57 -7.09 3.06
N TYR A 653 -7.33 -6.00 2.87
CA TYR A 653 -7.87 -5.57 1.56
C TYR A 653 -7.16 -4.36 0.94
N ALA A 654 -6.17 -3.80 1.62
CA ALA A 654 -5.34 -2.70 1.13
C ALA A 654 -3.87 -2.88 1.54
N GLY A 655 -3.00 -2.02 1.03
CA GLY A 655 -1.54 -2.08 1.29
C GLY A 655 -0.82 -0.75 1.06
N GLY A 656 -1.52 0.36 1.32
CA GLY A 656 -1.03 1.72 1.14
C GLY A 656 -2.14 2.75 1.28
N ILE A 657 -1.77 4.03 1.39
CA ILE A 657 -2.69 5.15 1.68
C ILE A 657 -3.85 5.19 0.68
N VAL A 658 -3.53 5.18 -0.62
CA VAL A 658 -4.56 5.30 -1.68
C VAL A 658 -5.44 4.07 -1.76
N SER A 659 -4.89 2.85 -1.69
CA SER A 659 -5.73 1.65 -1.73
C SER A 659 -6.62 1.52 -0.50
N ALA A 660 -6.15 1.94 0.67
CA ALA A 660 -6.97 1.98 1.89
C ALA A 660 -8.09 3.02 1.78
N ALA A 661 -7.79 4.23 1.30
CA ALA A 661 -8.79 5.26 1.04
C ALA A 661 -9.86 4.80 0.02
N VAL A 662 -9.43 4.16 -1.06
CA VAL A 662 -10.35 3.58 -2.06
C VAL A 662 -11.23 2.49 -1.44
N ASP A 663 -10.67 1.59 -0.63
CA ASP A 663 -11.42 0.54 0.06
C ASP A 663 -12.48 1.13 1.01
N GLY A 664 -12.10 2.17 1.77
CA GLY A 664 -13.01 2.89 2.67
C GLY A 664 -14.14 3.60 1.93
N MET A 665 -13.82 4.27 0.82
CA MET A 665 -14.80 4.92 -0.04
C MET A 665 -15.82 3.90 -0.58
N PHE A 666 -15.36 2.77 -1.13
CA PHE A 666 -16.24 1.72 -1.65
C PHE A 666 -17.12 1.11 -0.55
N CYS A 667 -16.56 0.82 0.62
CA CYS A 667 -17.34 0.31 1.74
C CYS A 667 -18.39 1.32 2.22
N GLY A 668 -18.05 2.61 2.29
CA GLY A 668 -19.00 3.67 2.65
C GLY A 668 -20.21 3.68 1.73
N PHE A 669 -20.00 3.59 0.41
CA PHE A 669 -21.12 3.52 -0.55
C PHE A 669 -21.91 2.21 -0.44
N ALA A 670 -21.23 1.07 -0.27
CA ALA A 670 -21.88 -0.23 -0.13
C ALA A 670 -22.78 -0.28 1.12
N LEU A 671 -22.27 0.23 2.25
CA LEU A 671 -23.03 0.32 3.49
C LEU A 671 -24.18 1.33 3.37
N ALA A 672 -23.96 2.49 2.75
CA ALA A 672 -25.05 3.45 2.51
C ALA A 672 -26.18 2.84 1.68
N LYS A 673 -25.86 1.94 0.73
CA LYS A 673 -26.85 1.20 -0.05
C LYS A 673 -27.62 0.20 0.79
N GLU A 674 -26.93 -0.59 1.62
CA GLU A 674 -27.55 -1.54 2.54
C GLU A 674 -28.49 -0.84 3.54
N LEU A 675 -28.08 0.34 4.04
CA LEU A 675 -28.88 1.18 4.93
C LEU A 675 -29.99 1.96 4.20
N SER A 676 -30.20 1.72 2.91
CA SER A 676 -31.21 2.40 2.09
C SER A 676 -31.11 3.92 2.14
N LEU A 677 -29.90 4.47 2.22
CA LEU A 677 -29.62 5.90 2.09
C LEU A 677 -29.30 6.29 0.64
N TYR A 678 -28.88 5.31 -0.16
CA TYR A 678 -28.45 5.48 -1.54
C TYR A 678 -28.90 4.29 -2.40
N ARG A 679 -29.46 4.54 -3.59
CA ARG A 679 -29.98 3.49 -4.48
C ARG A 679 -29.19 3.29 -5.78
N GLY A 680 -28.27 4.18 -6.11
CA GLY A 680 -27.51 4.04 -7.35
C GLY A 680 -26.38 3.01 -7.25
N ASP A 681 -25.70 2.77 -8.36
CA ASP A 681 -24.50 1.93 -8.38
C ASP A 681 -23.29 2.79 -8.03
N VAL A 682 -22.37 2.28 -7.19
CA VAL A 682 -21.10 2.96 -6.90
C VAL A 682 -20.32 3.16 -8.19
N GLU A 683 -20.44 2.18 -9.07
CA GLU A 683 -19.91 2.28 -10.41
C GLU A 683 -20.60 3.41 -11.17
N LEU A 684 -21.90 3.69 -11.06
CA LEU A 684 -22.52 4.87 -11.71
C LEU A 684 -22.11 6.22 -11.09
N VAL A 685 -21.83 6.27 -9.78
CA VAL A 685 -21.27 7.48 -9.11
C VAL A 685 -19.86 7.79 -9.62
N LEU A 686 -19.06 6.75 -9.85
CA LEU A 686 -17.67 6.87 -10.27
C LEU A 686 -17.48 6.77 -11.80
N ARG A 687 -18.47 6.27 -12.56
CA ARG A 687 -18.37 5.92 -14.01
C ARG A 687 -19.24 6.78 -14.91
N LYS A 688 -18.63 7.86 -15.40
CA LYS A 688 -18.49 7.99 -16.85
C LYS A 688 -17.24 7.22 -17.34
N ALA A 689 -17.17 5.91 -17.07
CA ALA A 689 -16.10 5.04 -17.58
C ALA A 689 -16.57 3.58 -17.80
N GLN A 690 -16.21 3.04 -18.96
CA GLN A 690 -16.71 1.82 -19.56
C GLN A 690 -16.66 0.55 -18.69
N LYS A 691 -17.58 -0.37 -19.00
CA LYS A 691 -17.63 -1.78 -18.59
C LYS A 691 -16.23 -2.40 -18.47
N GLN A 692 -15.69 -2.45 -17.25
CA GLN A 692 -14.72 -3.46 -16.86
C GLN A 692 -15.12 -4.02 -15.50
N THR A 693 -15.91 -5.08 -15.56
CA THR A 693 -16.02 -6.05 -14.48
C THR A 693 -14.63 -6.62 -14.16
N GLY A 694 -14.29 -6.62 -12.88
CA GLY A 694 -13.12 -7.33 -12.36
C GLY A 694 -12.49 -6.63 -11.17
N PHE A 695 -12.97 -6.96 -9.97
CA PHE A 695 -12.18 -6.88 -8.74
C PHE A 695 -10.78 -7.45 -9.01
N VAL A 696 -9.75 -6.62 -8.81
CA VAL A 696 -8.37 -7.10 -8.79
C VAL A 696 -8.17 -7.75 -7.43
N LYS A 697 -8.07 -9.08 -7.39
CA LYS A 697 -7.52 -9.79 -6.21
C LYS A 697 -6.09 -9.29 -5.99
N TYR A 698 -5.83 -8.75 -4.79
CA TYR A 698 -4.55 -8.19 -4.37
C TYR A 698 -3.46 -9.25 -4.17
#